data_AF-A0A2V8Y2G3-F1
#
_entry.id   AF-A0A2V8Y2G3-F1
#
_cell.length_a   1.000
_cell.length_b   1.000
_cell.length_c   1.000
_cell.angle_alpha   90.00
_cell.angle_beta   90.00
_cell.angle_gamma   90.00
#
_symmetry.space_group_name_H-M   'P 1'
#
loop_
_entity.id
_entity.type
_entity.pdbx_description
1 polymer ?
#
loop_
_entity_poly.entity_id
_entity_poly.type
_entity_poly.pdbx_seq_one_letter_code
_entity_poly.pdbx_strand_id
1 'polypeptide(L)'
;MIRILRLIGPSAMISGRVFDRLFARNLCPEMSLEAVDLAQWLNFIFENGPIRPHDKAILRTFRSATRDYDFLCPNFVAIPSTPLLLYLRNCSRAPIRLLLIAHAPGAYALEWALLRPLLLKGDVIIAPSTSAQDAINFLSSELAAYTRVVPHPMRPLPYFHMRRRRDITSLTRMHPSKLLHRQIEAMAILRARGIRNCRMRIAGPIHEPGGQHITPYVRSLLAKISRLRLEDSVELVGELQDAREKGRFLAGARLLVNLSVTIEESFGKAIVEALGAGAPVLATHWNGFPETVGAGGTCVAVEVTPLGMDVSAQRIANAVEKLLDSLPTHEVCQREALRFHPQQVGSLYRRVLEAAIQASVTDSTDRARIPDDGLSAAPTQGVLAYTAPLPQYSWWELFQIHVRDVASLRASLASQAQRDTTEADDLRSLLIAGIRAPLGRRLAGVSLDGIDHPVGTGYSSKCGGEFWGKIGEGALGPATLSSRLGCLSLLAHARRLRALRRGVEAMRADGLRSWGIEHFEIEALGLEGQYERAFQMSTARRDRLYWGDLAADRLHQLAILCRGWGRPELALPYLQEWVKRFPDSPESGSIYLDLCCNLMALCGDWSEEFSRALESARRLLGESADLTTIEQSMRRVEALKRDLQRTAVAEKTGRIASLSPVGRSTFLVNAARGKFVLKQMQLDRDPDRYFDVLRRLAQIPDRFCPRQIAALPAGACWYALFEWVEGRCLSSFDVDDSDWRSAVNLLRRLVKCDVVPEWCLESIWLDRLQHHISDEPAAAFMLDRLRRAMPRGERTLAHGDFALQNFVYRPRSRMLLVDWEEIGSAPPGFDAGWMLAHARIGVGVRSYEEMLPVLVGAGFSRPNLGWFEALGLLRLLFRARSLASDDRPYHRVRVAVERAVYECAEAVA
;
A
#
# COMPACT_ATOMS: atom_id res chain seq x y z
N MET A 1 48.95 -5.72 8.10
CA MET A 1 47.73 -6.18 7.35
C MET A 1 46.46 -5.59 7.98
N ILE A 2 45.65 -4.76 7.13
CA ILE A 2 44.41 -4.11 7.62
C ILE A 2 43.36 -5.18 7.96
N ARG A 3 42.93 -5.15 9.27
CA ARG A 3 41.97 -6.17 9.70
C ARG A 3 40.54 -5.59 9.71
N ILE A 4 39.57 -6.32 9.09
CA ILE A 4 38.20 -5.78 8.91
C ILE A 4 37.24 -6.79 9.56
N LEU A 5 36.46 -6.18 10.49
CA LEU A 5 35.33 -6.96 11.01
C LEU A 5 34.07 -6.73 10.16
N ARG A 6 33.60 -7.80 9.57
CA ARG A 6 32.46 -7.64 8.63
C ARG A 6 31.23 -8.33 9.21
N LEU A 7 30.22 -7.49 9.47
CA LEU A 7 28.95 -8.07 9.98
C LEU A 7 28.04 -8.45 8.82
N ILE A 8 27.58 -9.79 8.89
CA ILE A 8 26.83 -10.28 7.71
C ILE A 8 25.52 -10.89 8.21
N GLY A 9 24.39 -10.77 7.42
CA GLY A 9 23.10 -11.43 7.69
C GLY A 9 22.49 -12.02 6.42
N PRO A 10 21.48 -12.95 6.63
CA PRO A 10 20.82 -13.52 5.44
C PRO A 10 20.11 -12.43 4.61
N SER A 11 20.56 -12.33 3.25
CA SER A 11 19.91 -11.29 2.39
C SER A 11 18.97 -11.97 1.40
N ALA A 12 17.79 -11.36 1.32
CA ALA A 12 16.85 -11.86 0.28
C ALA A 12 17.22 -11.31 -1.11
N MET A 13 18.20 -10.32 -1.09
CA MET A 13 18.62 -9.74 -2.39
C MET A 13 19.80 -10.52 -2.98
N ILE A 14 19.65 -10.95 -4.26
CA ILE A 14 20.68 -11.77 -4.95
C ILE A 14 21.97 -10.95 -5.09
N SER A 15 21.84 -9.70 -5.39
CA SER A 15 23.04 -8.86 -5.59
C SER A 15 23.80 -8.66 -4.27
N GLY A 16 23.03 -8.49 -3.18
CA GLY A 16 23.69 -8.36 -1.86
C GLY A 16 24.45 -9.64 -1.48
N ARG A 17 23.93 -10.87 -1.81
CA ARG A 17 24.60 -12.15 -1.47
C ARG A 17 25.87 -12.34 -2.31
N VAL A 18 25.71 -11.99 -3.60
CA VAL A 18 26.86 -12.17 -4.49
C VAL A 18 28.02 -11.25 -4.06
N PHE A 19 27.68 -10.08 -3.73
CA PHE A 19 28.76 -9.16 -3.31
C PHE A 19 29.43 -9.68 -2.04
N ASP A 20 28.58 -10.10 -1.10
CA ASP A 20 29.20 -10.58 0.17
C ASP A 20 30.08 -11.81 -0.08
N ARG A 21 29.59 -12.72 -0.94
CA ARG A 21 30.39 -13.93 -1.25
C ARG A 21 31.74 -13.54 -1.89
N LEU A 22 31.68 -12.47 -2.58
CA LEU A 22 32.89 -12.22 -3.40
C LEU A 22 33.75 -11.14 -2.73
N PHE A 23 33.18 -10.53 -1.70
CA PHE A 23 33.83 -9.35 -1.10
C PHE A 23 35.22 -9.74 -0.58
N ALA A 24 35.35 -10.85 0.16
CA ALA A 24 36.68 -11.23 0.71
C ALA A 24 37.64 -11.65 -0.40
N ARG A 25 37.06 -12.33 -1.34
CA ARG A 25 37.92 -12.81 -2.44
C ARG A 25 38.43 -11.66 -3.31
N ASN A 26 37.66 -10.59 -3.37
CA ASN A 26 38.00 -9.50 -4.32
C ASN A 26 38.99 -8.52 -3.70
N LEU A 27 39.15 -8.61 -2.42
CA LEU A 27 40.00 -7.57 -1.78
C LEU A 27 41.25 -8.23 -1.19
N CYS A 28 41.48 -9.63 -1.49
CA CYS A 28 42.68 -10.33 -1.02
C CYS A 28 43.76 -10.30 -2.11
N PRO A 29 45.12 -10.18 -1.56
CA PRO A 29 45.69 -10.44 -0.23
C PRO A 29 45.88 -9.14 0.57
N GLU A 30 45.29 -8.08 0.20
CA GLU A 30 45.73 -6.79 0.78
C GLU A 30 45.08 -6.56 2.15
N MET A 31 44.03 -7.38 2.53
CA MET A 31 43.25 -7.11 3.77
C MET A 31 42.82 -8.45 4.38
N SER A 32 42.74 -8.45 5.82
CA SER A 32 42.20 -9.63 6.54
C SER A 32 40.75 -9.35 6.97
N LEU A 33 39.85 -10.31 6.51
CA LEU A 33 38.41 -10.08 6.79
C LEU A 33 37.87 -11.19 7.68
N GLU A 34 37.28 -10.69 8.78
CA GLU A 34 36.55 -11.67 9.61
C GLU A 34 35.04 -11.40 9.55
N ALA A 35 34.31 -12.41 8.94
CA ALA A 35 32.84 -12.24 8.80
C ALA A 35 32.13 -12.88 10.01
N VAL A 36 31.20 -12.04 10.57
CA VAL A 36 30.44 -12.56 11.72
C VAL A 36 28.94 -12.35 11.43
N ASP A 37 28.14 -13.38 11.84
CA ASP A 37 26.67 -13.25 11.67
C ASP A 37 26.13 -12.13 12.57
N LEU A 38 25.30 -11.28 11.98
CA LEU A 38 24.83 -10.06 12.69
C LEU A 38 24.00 -10.44 13.91
N ALA A 39 23.08 -11.42 13.74
CA ALA A 39 22.22 -11.80 14.88
C ALA A 39 23.06 -12.33 16.06
N GLN A 40 23.98 -13.16 15.70
CA GLN A 40 24.83 -13.71 16.78
C GLN A 40 25.68 -12.61 17.44
N TRP A 41 26.05 -11.78 16.58
CA TRP A 41 26.92 -10.71 17.12
C TRP A 41 26.12 -9.78 18.04
N LEU A 42 24.92 -9.36 17.60
CA LEU A 42 24.12 -8.47 18.45
C LEU A 42 23.75 -9.18 19.76
N ASN A 43 23.49 -10.51 19.74
CA ASN A 43 23.22 -11.25 20.98
C ASN A 43 24.43 -11.27 21.92
N PHE A 44 25.53 -11.41 21.25
CA PHE A 44 26.76 -11.42 22.07
C PHE A 44 26.97 -10.06 22.74
N ILE A 45 26.73 -8.99 22.03
CA ILE A 45 27.00 -7.65 22.59
C ILE A 45 25.96 -7.32 23.67
N PHE A 46 24.73 -7.90 23.49
CA PHE A 46 23.67 -7.45 24.44
C PHE A 46 23.25 -8.62 25.33
N GLU A 47 24.07 -9.71 25.43
CA GLU A 47 23.86 -10.89 26.29
C GLU A 47 22.41 -11.37 26.25
N ASN A 48 21.71 -11.31 25.14
CA ASN A 48 20.30 -11.76 24.92
C ASN A 48 19.32 -10.89 25.70
N GLY A 49 19.81 -9.72 26.27
CA GLY A 49 18.96 -8.79 27.03
C GLY A 49 18.52 -7.59 26.17
N PRO A 50 17.72 -6.66 26.74
CA PRO A 50 17.25 -5.48 25.99
C PRO A 50 18.41 -4.57 25.57
N ILE A 51 18.16 -3.88 24.43
CA ILE A 51 19.20 -2.96 23.92
C ILE A 51 19.21 -1.70 24.80
N ARG A 52 20.26 -1.63 25.68
CA ARG A 52 20.50 -0.45 26.55
C ARG A 52 21.88 0.13 26.26
N PRO A 53 21.93 1.09 25.31
CA PRO A 53 23.19 1.54 24.72
C PRO A 53 24.06 2.31 25.73
N HIS A 54 23.52 2.54 27.02
CA HIS A 54 24.35 3.29 27.99
C HIS A 54 24.87 2.35 29.07
N ASP A 55 24.51 1.12 28.98
CA ASP A 55 24.96 0.15 29.99
C ASP A 55 26.48 -0.09 29.92
N LYS A 56 27.17 0.02 31.07
CA LYS A 56 28.66 -0.04 31.12
C LYS A 56 29.15 -1.42 30.69
N ALA A 57 28.46 -2.45 31.10
CA ALA A 57 28.88 -3.81 30.71
C ALA A 57 28.83 -4.00 29.19
N ILE A 58 27.75 -3.44 28.59
CA ILE A 58 27.62 -3.54 27.11
C ILE A 58 28.77 -2.78 26.44
N LEU A 59 29.07 -1.64 26.94
CA LEU A 59 30.15 -0.83 26.33
C LEU A 59 31.50 -1.54 26.46
N ARG A 60 31.77 -2.20 27.63
CA ARG A 60 33.04 -2.93 27.79
C ARG A 60 33.10 -4.12 26.83
N THR A 61 31.94 -4.75 26.73
CA THR A 61 31.91 -5.90 25.81
C THR A 61 32.15 -5.43 24.35
N PHE A 62 31.45 -4.38 23.95
CA PHE A 62 31.66 -3.89 22.56
C PHE A 62 33.12 -3.53 22.31
N ARG A 63 33.73 -2.77 23.25
CA ARG A 63 35.14 -2.36 23.06
C ARG A 63 36.05 -3.59 22.95
N SER A 64 35.84 -4.55 23.82
CA SER A 64 36.68 -5.76 23.77
C SER A 64 36.46 -6.54 22.46
N ALA A 65 35.21 -6.57 22.03
CA ALA A 65 34.89 -7.39 20.83
C ALA A 65 35.45 -6.76 19.56
N THR A 66 35.82 -5.47 19.61
CA THR A 66 36.23 -4.85 18.33
C THR A 66 37.70 -4.44 18.41
N ARG A 67 38.49 -4.73 19.51
CA ARG A 67 39.82 -4.16 19.81
C ARG A 67 40.86 -4.64 18.79
N ASP A 68 40.56 -5.77 18.16
CA ASP A 68 41.64 -6.31 17.30
C ASP A 68 41.37 -5.98 15.84
N TYR A 69 40.40 -5.15 15.63
CA TYR A 69 40.07 -4.84 14.22
C TYR A 69 40.31 -3.35 13.96
N ASP A 70 40.70 -3.10 12.64
CA ASP A 70 40.92 -1.68 12.26
C ASP A 70 39.61 -1.03 11.78
N PHE A 71 38.74 -1.89 11.13
CA PHE A 71 37.50 -1.31 10.57
C PHE A 71 36.32 -2.24 10.89
N LEU A 72 35.20 -1.57 11.23
CA LEU A 72 33.90 -2.25 11.20
C LEU A 72 33.20 -1.98 9.87
N CYS A 73 32.79 -3.07 9.16
CA CYS A 73 32.23 -2.91 7.81
C CYS A 73 30.93 -3.72 7.72
N PRO A 74 29.83 -2.91 7.87
CA PRO A 74 28.54 -3.61 7.82
C PRO A 74 28.11 -3.90 6.37
N ASN A 75 27.49 -5.10 6.19
CA ASN A 75 26.90 -5.31 4.84
C ASN A 75 25.50 -4.69 4.76
N PHE A 76 24.83 -5.00 3.64
CA PHE A 76 23.53 -4.32 3.37
C PHE A 76 22.53 -4.62 4.49
N VAL A 77 22.52 -5.75 5.04
CA VAL A 77 21.52 -6.13 6.08
C VAL A 77 21.89 -5.47 7.41
N ALA A 78 23.20 -5.17 7.55
CA ALA A 78 23.65 -4.69 8.86
C ALA A 78 23.69 -3.15 8.90
N ILE A 79 23.53 -2.51 7.77
CA ILE A 79 23.65 -1.03 7.69
C ILE A 79 22.61 -0.38 8.60
N PRO A 80 21.40 -0.94 8.65
CA PRO A 80 20.41 -0.28 9.51
C PRO A 80 20.83 -0.29 10.99
N SER A 81 21.75 -1.19 11.45
CA SER A 81 22.17 -1.21 12.87
C SER A 81 23.41 -0.35 13.09
N THR A 82 23.93 0.28 12.05
CA THR A 82 25.26 0.93 12.11
C THR A 82 25.20 2.17 13.01
N PRO A 83 24.11 2.96 12.96
CA PRO A 83 24.07 4.11 13.87
C PRO A 83 24.17 3.68 15.34
N LEU A 84 23.47 2.58 15.72
CA LEU A 84 23.57 2.10 17.11
C LEU A 84 25.00 1.64 17.42
N LEU A 85 25.62 1.00 16.48
CA LEU A 85 26.99 0.49 16.75
C LEU A 85 28.00 1.63 16.88
N LEU A 86 27.85 2.66 16.07
CA LEU A 86 28.82 3.77 16.18
C LEU A 86 28.56 4.57 17.47
N TYR A 87 27.21 4.56 17.81
CA TYR A 87 26.95 5.21 19.12
C TYR A 87 27.66 4.45 20.25
N LEU A 88 27.59 3.11 20.29
CA LEU A 88 28.32 2.31 21.28
C LEU A 88 29.83 2.54 21.19
N ARG A 89 30.24 2.62 19.84
CA ARG A 89 31.69 2.87 19.65
C ARG A 89 32.10 4.20 20.29
N ASN A 90 31.40 5.24 20.16
CA ASN A 90 31.81 6.55 20.71
C ASN A 90 31.71 6.55 22.24
N CYS A 91 30.66 5.84 22.79
CA CYS A 91 30.52 5.83 24.26
C CYS A 91 31.61 4.99 24.92
N SER A 92 32.02 3.94 24.22
CA SER A 92 33.03 3.04 24.84
C SER A 92 34.45 3.48 24.46
N ARG A 93 34.50 4.42 23.48
CA ARG A 93 35.81 4.89 22.95
C ARG A 93 36.58 3.74 22.32
N ALA A 94 35.87 2.86 21.73
CA ALA A 94 36.54 1.77 20.99
C ALA A 94 37.32 2.33 19.80
N PRO A 95 38.59 1.83 19.53
CA PRO A 95 39.48 2.41 18.52
C PRO A 95 39.08 1.99 17.10
N ILE A 96 37.98 1.19 17.00
CA ILE A 96 37.62 0.69 15.66
C ILE A 96 37.00 1.82 14.83
N ARG A 97 37.31 1.86 13.44
CA ARG A 97 36.76 2.86 12.49
C ARG A 97 35.65 2.24 11.64
N LEU A 98 34.86 3.17 11.18
CA LEU A 98 33.81 2.67 10.26
C LEU A 98 34.32 2.62 8.82
N LEU A 99 34.15 1.53 8.16
CA LEU A 99 34.20 1.40 6.68
C LEU A 99 32.81 1.04 6.15
N LEU A 100 32.16 2.12 5.60
CA LEU A 100 30.81 1.86 5.04
C LEU A 100 30.84 1.94 3.51
N ILE A 101 30.42 0.82 2.90
CA ILE A 101 30.33 0.82 1.42
C ILE A 101 28.90 1.15 1.02
N ALA A 102 28.78 2.36 0.46
CA ALA A 102 27.42 2.86 0.10
C ALA A 102 26.99 2.34 -1.27
N HIS A 103 26.36 1.11 -1.30
CA HIS A 103 25.97 0.47 -2.59
C HIS A 103 24.78 1.21 -3.22
N ALA A 104 24.00 1.85 -2.33
CA ALA A 104 22.79 2.55 -2.81
C ALA A 104 22.53 3.80 -1.94
N PRO A 105 23.29 4.76 -2.20
CA PRO A 105 23.25 5.93 -1.31
C PRO A 105 21.85 6.52 -1.17
N GLY A 106 20.96 6.34 -2.17
CA GLY A 106 19.60 6.90 -2.11
C GLY A 106 18.69 6.13 -1.15
N ALA A 107 19.20 4.97 -0.62
CA ALA A 107 18.32 4.12 0.21
C ALA A 107 18.66 4.34 1.70
N TYR A 108 19.62 5.30 1.99
CA TYR A 108 20.10 5.30 3.39
C TYR A 108 19.85 6.67 4.02
N ALA A 109 18.72 7.32 3.61
CA ALA A 109 18.49 8.71 4.07
C ALA A 109 18.43 8.77 5.60
N LEU A 110 17.65 7.78 6.23
CA LEU A 110 17.58 7.80 7.71
C LEU A 110 18.95 7.55 8.33
N GLU A 111 19.64 6.62 7.74
CA GLU A 111 20.99 6.30 8.32
C GLU A 111 21.96 7.47 8.13
N TRP A 112 21.93 8.15 6.98
CA TRP A 112 22.86 9.30 6.80
C TRP A 112 22.61 10.35 7.89
N ALA A 113 21.28 10.54 8.19
CA ALA A 113 20.95 11.56 9.21
C ALA A 113 21.49 11.16 10.59
N LEU A 114 21.45 9.90 10.89
CA LEU A 114 21.85 9.46 12.24
C LEU A 114 23.37 9.30 12.34
N LEU A 115 24.05 9.02 11.19
CA LEU A 115 25.49 8.73 11.25
C LEU A 115 26.30 10.03 11.31
N ARG A 116 25.82 11.06 10.80
CA ARG A 116 26.60 12.30 10.56
C ARG A 116 27.24 12.80 11.86
N PRO A 117 26.46 12.77 12.95
CA PRO A 117 27.11 13.33 14.16
C PRO A 117 27.96 12.28 14.89
N LEU A 118 27.92 11.02 14.37
CA LEU A 118 28.67 9.97 15.08
C LEU A 118 30.01 9.70 14.41
N LEU A 119 30.22 10.30 13.26
CA LEU A 119 31.42 9.93 12.48
C LEU A 119 32.64 10.67 13.03
N LEU A 120 33.74 9.92 13.09
CA LEU A 120 35.03 10.48 13.54
C LEU A 120 36.05 10.45 12.40
N LYS A 121 37.08 11.28 12.65
CA LYS A 121 38.20 11.21 11.66
C LYS A 121 38.71 9.77 11.52
N GLY A 122 38.93 9.38 10.30
CA GLY A 122 39.40 7.99 10.06
C GLY A 122 38.26 7.10 9.56
N ASP A 123 36.97 7.55 9.89
CA ASP A 123 35.86 6.80 9.26
C ASP A 123 35.76 7.07 7.75
N VAL A 124 35.33 5.96 7.10
CA VAL A 124 35.36 6.13 5.63
C VAL A 124 34.04 5.58 5.07
N ILE A 125 33.46 6.44 4.23
CA ILE A 125 32.33 5.99 3.39
C ILE A 125 32.78 5.84 1.93
N ILE A 126 32.61 4.61 1.41
CA ILE A 126 33.05 4.37 0.02
C ILE A 126 31.85 4.55 -0.91
N ALA A 127 32.05 5.51 -1.81
CA ALA A 127 31.08 5.66 -2.93
C ALA A 127 31.61 4.98 -4.20
N PRO A 128 30.77 4.17 -4.87
CA PRO A 128 31.28 3.35 -5.98
C PRO A 128 31.50 4.18 -7.26
N SER A 129 31.13 5.40 -7.25
CA SER A 129 31.37 6.27 -8.41
C SER A 129 31.34 7.74 -7.97
N THR A 130 31.87 8.57 -8.92
CA THR A 130 31.81 10.01 -8.62
C THR A 130 30.35 10.48 -8.48
N SER A 131 29.52 9.98 -9.29
CA SER A 131 28.09 10.34 -9.19
C SER A 131 27.51 9.91 -7.83
N ALA A 132 27.85 8.70 -7.35
CA ALA A 132 27.35 8.26 -6.02
C ALA A 132 27.87 9.20 -4.92
N GLN A 133 29.16 9.57 -5.01
CA GLN A 133 29.66 10.55 -4.03
C GLN A 133 28.85 11.85 -4.11
N ASP A 134 28.58 12.28 -5.34
CA ASP A 134 27.78 13.50 -5.48
C ASP A 134 26.39 13.31 -4.86
N ALA A 135 25.83 12.14 -5.02
CA ALA A 135 24.50 11.90 -4.44
C ALA A 135 24.56 11.99 -2.91
N ILE A 136 25.59 11.36 -2.34
CA ILE A 136 25.71 11.41 -0.85
C ILE A 136 25.88 12.87 -0.40
N ASN A 137 26.69 13.63 -1.14
CA ASN A 137 26.90 15.03 -0.76
C ASN A 137 25.65 15.88 -0.99
N PHE A 138 24.98 15.46 -2.03
CA PHE A 138 23.74 16.20 -2.32
C PHE A 138 22.72 15.98 -1.19
N LEU A 139 22.72 14.78 -0.66
CA LEU A 139 21.75 14.50 0.42
C LEU A 139 22.20 15.17 1.72
N SER A 140 23.52 15.08 1.99
CA SER A 140 24.07 15.79 3.16
C SER A 140 25.54 16.14 2.91
N SER A 141 25.86 17.38 2.90
CA SER A 141 27.26 17.81 2.61
C SER A 141 28.17 17.53 3.80
N GLU A 142 27.61 17.29 4.92
CA GLU A 142 28.44 17.01 6.12
C GLU A 142 29.12 15.65 6.02
N LEU A 143 28.65 14.84 5.10
CA LEU A 143 29.28 13.51 4.94
C LEU A 143 30.45 13.58 3.96
N ALA A 144 30.67 14.68 3.36
CA ALA A 144 31.65 14.81 2.25
C ALA A 144 33.07 14.52 2.75
N ALA A 145 33.27 14.88 3.98
CA ALA A 145 34.65 14.72 4.49
C ALA A 145 34.99 13.23 4.69
N TYR A 146 33.98 12.40 4.68
CA TYR A 146 34.25 10.98 4.99
C TYR A 146 34.04 10.12 3.74
N THR A 147 33.70 10.73 2.66
CA THR A 147 33.32 9.94 1.47
C THR A 147 34.50 9.87 0.49
N ARG A 148 34.80 8.63 0.03
CA ARG A 148 35.84 8.43 -1.00
C ARG A 148 35.30 7.56 -2.13
N VAL A 149 35.81 7.90 -3.34
CA VAL A 149 35.29 7.16 -4.51
C VAL A 149 36.20 5.95 -4.76
N VAL A 150 35.61 4.84 -4.55
CA VAL A 150 36.25 3.56 -4.94
C VAL A 150 35.20 2.67 -5.61
N PRO A 151 35.40 2.30 -6.88
CA PRO A 151 34.41 1.46 -7.55
C PRO A 151 34.36 0.05 -6.95
N HIS A 152 33.23 -0.66 -7.39
CA HIS A 152 33.18 -2.05 -6.91
C HIS A 152 34.13 -2.95 -7.71
N PRO A 153 34.85 -3.80 -6.95
CA PRO A 153 35.69 -4.75 -7.68
C PRO A 153 34.85 -5.82 -8.40
N MET A 154 35.24 -5.96 -9.72
CA MET A 154 34.44 -6.95 -10.49
C MET A 154 35.38 -8.00 -11.10
N ARG A 155 35.03 -9.23 -10.77
CA ARG A 155 35.82 -10.32 -11.38
C ARG A 155 35.28 -10.63 -12.77
N PRO A 156 36.24 -10.80 -13.62
CA PRO A 156 35.77 -11.08 -14.99
C PRO A 156 35.09 -12.45 -15.09
N LEU A 157 34.01 -12.41 -15.84
CA LEU A 157 33.36 -13.72 -16.11
C LEU A 157 34.24 -14.56 -17.03
N PRO A 158 34.02 -15.92 -16.95
CA PRO A 158 34.78 -16.74 -17.91
C PRO A 158 34.59 -16.25 -19.35
N TYR A 159 35.85 -16.23 -19.99
CA TYR A 159 35.83 -15.69 -21.36
C TYR A 159 35.42 -16.79 -22.35
N PHE A 160 34.51 -16.36 -23.25
CA PHE A 160 34.12 -17.29 -24.34
C PHE A 160 34.32 -16.61 -25.68
N HIS A 161 35.09 -17.35 -26.52
CA HIS A 161 35.25 -16.78 -27.88
C HIS A 161 34.08 -17.19 -28.77
N MET A 162 33.09 -16.15 -28.92
CA MET A 162 31.90 -16.46 -29.75
C MET A 162 31.68 -15.32 -30.75
N ARG A 163 31.24 -15.83 -31.98
CA ARG A 163 30.82 -14.78 -32.93
C ARG A 163 29.54 -14.08 -32.42
N ARG A 164 29.64 -12.64 -32.42
CA ARG A 164 28.46 -11.91 -31.92
C ARG A 164 27.20 -12.31 -32.70
N ARG A 165 26.27 -12.87 -31.87
CA ARG A 165 24.96 -13.11 -32.52
C ARG A 165 24.21 -11.78 -32.75
N ARG A 166 23.19 -11.84 -33.50
CA ARG A 166 22.41 -10.61 -33.76
C ARG A 166 21.46 -10.33 -32.59
N ASP A 167 21.84 -10.83 -31.34
CA ASP A 167 20.88 -10.69 -30.22
C ASP A 167 21.17 -9.40 -29.44
N ILE A 168 20.08 -8.65 -29.15
CA ILE A 168 20.07 -7.62 -28.09
C ILE A 168 19.67 -8.27 -26.76
N THR A 169 20.58 -7.96 -25.74
CA THR A 169 20.29 -8.71 -24.49
C THR A 169 20.05 -7.71 -23.36
N SER A 170 19.19 -8.13 -22.38
CA SER A 170 19.01 -7.42 -21.10
C SER A 170 19.27 -8.40 -19.93
N LEU A 171 20.13 -7.92 -19.04
CA LEU A 171 20.44 -8.75 -17.86
C LEU A 171 20.16 -7.93 -16.59
N THR A 172 18.96 -8.18 -15.97
CA THR A 172 18.53 -7.39 -14.80
C THR A 172 17.38 -8.11 -14.11
N ARG A 173 17.13 -7.65 -12.87
CA ARG A 173 15.85 -8.11 -12.27
C ARG A 173 14.65 -7.63 -13.09
N MET A 174 13.56 -8.54 -12.94
CA MET A 174 12.36 -8.14 -13.69
C MET A 174 11.52 -7.16 -12.85
N HIS A 175 11.90 -5.85 -13.04
CA HIS A 175 11.22 -4.79 -12.25
C HIS A 175 10.97 -3.58 -13.17
N PRO A 176 9.84 -2.84 -12.90
CA PRO A 176 9.45 -1.72 -13.77
C PRO A 176 10.52 -0.63 -13.80
N SER A 177 11.24 -0.44 -12.75
CA SER A 177 12.27 0.60 -12.75
C SER A 177 13.40 0.29 -13.74
N LYS A 178 13.38 -0.98 -14.27
CA LYS A 178 14.43 -1.33 -15.27
C LYS A 178 13.93 -1.11 -16.69
N LEU A 179 12.77 -0.69 -16.81
CA LEU A 179 12.15 -0.19 -18.05
C LEU A 179 12.12 -1.29 -19.11
N LEU A 180 11.91 -2.55 -18.65
CA LEU A 180 11.86 -3.65 -19.64
C LEU A 180 10.63 -3.51 -20.54
N HIS A 181 9.50 -3.01 -19.95
CA HIS A 181 8.32 -2.79 -20.81
C HIS A 181 8.60 -1.76 -21.91
N ARG A 182 9.48 -0.79 -21.62
CA ARG A 182 9.81 0.20 -22.68
C ARG A 182 10.80 -0.41 -23.69
N GLN A 183 11.71 -1.26 -23.18
CA GLN A 183 12.65 -1.93 -24.11
C GLN A 183 11.89 -2.81 -25.10
N ILE A 184 10.81 -3.50 -24.63
CA ILE A 184 10.01 -4.36 -25.52
C ILE A 184 9.26 -3.51 -26.54
N GLU A 185 8.73 -2.37 -26.06
CA GLU A 185 8.04 -1.46 -27.01
C GLU A 185 9.03 -0.93 -28.06
N ALA A 186 10.26 -0.69 -27.64
CA ALA A 186 11.28 -0.21 -28.60
C ALA A 186 11.56 -1.27 -29.66
N MET A 187 11.51 -2.57 -29.24
CA MET A 187 11.70 -3.64 -30.26
C MET A 187 10.60 -3.58 -31.31
N ALA A 188 9.36 -3.29 -30.88
CA ALA A 188 8.25 -3.18 -31.86
C ALA A 188 8.53 -2.03 -32.84
N ILE A 189 9.11 -0.94 -32.32
CA ILE A 189 9.41 0.22 -33.20
C ILE A 189 10.54 -0.15 -34.17
N LEU A 190 11.56 -0.81 -33.69
CA LEU A 190 12.67 -1.20 -34.59
C LEU A 190 12.17 -2.13 -35.69
N ARG A 191 11.26 -3.02 -35.34
CA ARG A 191 10.72 -3.94 -36.37
C ARG A 191 9.92 -3.14 -37.42
N ALA A 192 9.14 -2.25 -36.91
CA ALA A 192 8.35 -1.44 -37.86
C ALA A 192 9.26 -0.62 -38.79
N ARG A 193 10.49 -0.34 -38.31
CA ARG A 193 11.42 0.45 -39.16
C ARG A 193 12.22 -0.46 -40.07
N GLY A 194 11.97 -1.75 -40.02
CA GLY A 194 12.60 -2.67 -40.99
C GLY A 194 13.83 -3.36 -40.40
N ILE A 195 14.16 -3.16 -39.13
CA ILE A 195 15.29 -3.88 -38.51
C ILE A 195 14.80 -5.22 -37.96
N ARG A 196 14.69 -6.34 -38.83
CA ARG A 196 13.94 -7.58 -38.53
C ARG A 196 14.90 -8.68 -38.09
N ASN A 197 16.24 -8.40 -38.16
CA ASN A 197 17.17 -9.50 -37.82
C ASN A 197 17.67 -9.36 -36.39
N CYS A 198 16.88 -8.61 -35.49
CA CYS A 198 17.39 -8.49 -34.11
C CYS A 198 16.42 -9.16 -33.14
N ARG A 199 16.97 -10.11 -32.40
CA ARG A 199 16.19 -10.74 -31.31
C ARG A 199 16.62 -10.17 -29.95
N MET A 200 15.53 -9.98 -29.10
CA MET A 200 15.89 -9.54 -27.73
C MET A 200 15.72 -10.70 -26.75
N ARG A 201 16.79 -10.83 -25.98
CA ARG A 201 16.73 -11.83 -24.91
C ARG A 201 16.88 -11.16 -23.55
N ILE A 202 15.91 -11.50 -22.64
CA ILE A 202 15.90 -10.81 -21.34
C ILE A 202 16.12 -11.87 -20.24
N ALA A 203 17.23 -11.63 -19.54
CA ALA A 203 17.56 -12.62 -18.49
C ALA A 203 17.38 -11.97 -17.12
N GLY A 204 16.67 -12.66 -16.15
CA GLY A 204 16.45 -12.25 -14.75
C GLY A 204 15.37 -13.14 -14.11
N PRO A 205 15.36 -13.06 -12.77
CA PRO A 205 14.37 -13.91 -12.09
C PRO A 205 12.93 -13.54 -12.50
N ILE A 206 12.14 -14.67 -12.80
CA ILE A 206 10.76 -14.40 -13.30
C ILE A 206 9.76 -14.76 -12.20
N HIS A 207 10.32 -15.30 -11.16
CA HIS A 207 9.39 -15.69 -10.08
C HIS A 207 9.59 -14.77 -8.88
N GLU A 208 8.53 -14.70 -7.99
CA GLU A 208 8.63 -13.95 -6.74
C GLU A 208 9.76 -14.48 -5.87
N PRO A 209 10.43 -13.53 -5.17
CA PRO A 209 11.48 -14.03 -4.27
C PRO A 209 10.93 -15.08 -3.29
N GLY A 210 11.49 -16.36 -3.36
CA GLY A 210 11.08 -17.33 -2.32
C GLY A 210 9.81 -18.10 -2.74
N GLY A 211 9.26 -17.77 -4.00
CA GLY A 211 8.04 -18.45 -4.46
C GLY A 211 8.21 -19.01 -5.88
N GLN A 212 7.20 -19.85 -6.33
CA GLN A 212 7.28 -20.49 -7.67
C GLN A 212 6.37 -19.75 -8.66
N HIS A 213 5.77 -18.63 -8.15
CA HIS A 213 4.83 -17.97 -9.07
C HIS A 213 5.52 -16.81 -9.80
N ILE A 214 5.08 -16.68 -11.06
CA ILE A 214 5.63 -15.56 -11.86
C ILE A 214 5.07 -14.24 -11.31
N THR A 215 5.92 -13.19 -11.41
CA THR A 215 5.50 -11.90 -10.84
C THR A 215 4.49 -11.20 -11.78
N PRO A 216 3.64 -10.35 -11.23
CA PRO A 216 2.68 -9.61 -12.05
C PRO A 216 3.38 -8.78 -13.14
N TYR A 217 4.47 -8.27 -12.80
CA TYR A 217 5.17 -7.50 -13.86
C TYR A 217 5.58 -8.40 -15.03
N VAL A 218 6.15 -9.58 -14.75
CA VAL A 218 6.52 -10.51 -15.85
C VAL A 218 5.27 -10.87 -16.66
N ARG A 219 4.14 -11.12 -16.02
CA ARG A 219 2.89 -11.43 -16.77
C ARG A 219 2.51 -10.27 -17.68
N SER A 220 2.69 -9.05 -17.07
CA SER A 220 2.40 -7.90 -17.95
C SER A 220 3.35 -7.86 -19.16
N LEU A 221 4.62 -8.21 -18.98
CA LEU A 221 5.57 -8.22 -20.13
C LEU A 221 5.16 -9.27 -21.15
N LEU A 222 4.73 -10.49 -20.65
CA LEU A 222 4.32 -11.55 -21.60
C LEU A 222 3.09 -11.11 -22.38
N ALA A 223 2.11 -10.51 -21.64
CA ALA A 223 0.92 -10.01 -22.35
C ALA A 223 1.28 -8.94 -23.40
N LYS A 224 2.23 -8.11 -23.03
CA LYS A 224 2.68 -7.07 -23.99
C LYS A 224 3.39 -7.70 -25.19
N ILE A 225 4.23 -8.62 -25.00
CA ILE A 225 4.94 -9.30 -26.10
C ILE A 225 3.90 -9.94 -27.04
N SER A 226 2.89 -10.56 -26.47
CA SER A 226 1.85 -11.19 -27.30
C SER A 226 1.06 -10.12 -28.08
N ARG A 227 0.66 -9.08 -27.46
CA ARG A 227 -0.14 -8.02 -28.13
C ARG A 227 0.64 -7.37 -29.27
N LEU A 228 1.96 -7.18 -29.01
CA LEU A 228 2.77 -6.51 -30.05
C LEU A 228 3.30 -7.53 -31.06
N ARG A 229 2.90 -8.81 -30.93
CA ARG A 229 3.28 -9.92 -31.82
C ARG A 229 4.80 -10.06 -31.92
N LEU A 230 5.43 -10.07 -30.75
CA LEU A 230 6.92 -10.14 -30.74
C LEU A 230 7.36 -11.48 -30.16
N GLU A 231 6.55 -12.52 -30.24
CA GLU A 231 6.89 -13.83 -29.61
C GLU A 231 8.09 -14.46 -30.32
N ASP A 232 8.25 -14.13 -31.59
CA ASP A 232 9.40 -14.72 -32.33
C ASP A 232 10.65 -13.85 -32.18
N SER A 233 10.54 -12.66 -31.50
CA SER A 233 11.71 -11.75 -31.48
C SER A 233 12.12 -11.43 -30.04
N VAL A 234 11.25 -11.74 -29.10
CA VAL A 234 11.60 -11.41 -27.71
C VAL A 234 11.41 -12.69 -26.87
N GLU A 235 12.47 -12.89 -26.13
CA GLU A 235 12.44 -14.12 -25.29
C GLU A 235 12.82 -13.75 -23.85
N LEU A 236 11.91 -14.24 -22.91
CA LEU A 236 12.31 -14.13 -21.48
C LEU A 236 13.06 -15.39 -21.04
N VAL A 237 14.39 -15.23 -20.80
CA VAL A 237 15.30 -16.38 -20.64
C VAL A 237 15.17 -16.90 -19.21
N GLY A 238 14.78 -16.12 -18.24
CA GLY A 238 14.77 -16.51 -16.82
C GLY A 238 16.11 -16.27 -16.14
N GLU A 239 16.18 -16.79 -14.90
CA GLU A 239 17.38 -16.52 -14.07
C GLU A 239 18.56 -17.37 -14.56
N LEU A 240 19.72 -16.70 -14.70
CA LEU A 240 20.96 -17.45 -15.03
C LEU A 240 21.65 -17.91 -13.74
N GLN A 241 22.04 -19.26 -13.72
CA GLN A 241 22.33 -19.93 -12.44
C GLN A 241 23.77 -19.72 -12.02
N ASP A 242 24.65 -19.51 -13.03
CA ASP A 242 26.05 -19.40 -12.56
C ASP A 242 26.82 -18.48 -13.52
N ALA A 243 28.15 -18.21 -13.10
CA ALA A 243 29.00 -17.25 -13.83
C ALA A 243 29.25 -17.71 -15.27
N ARG A 244 29.40 -18.98 -15.49
CA ARG A 244 29.63 -19.48 -16.88
C ARG A 244 28.42 -19.22 -17.78
N GLU A 245 27.14 -19.52 -17.25
CA GLU A 245 25.93 -19.25 -18.07
C GLU A 245 25.82 -17.76 -18.40
N LYS A 246 26.08 -17.00 -17.33
CA LYS A 246 26.03 -15.55 -17.56
C LYS A 246 27.08 -15.11 -18.59
N GLY A 247 28.36 -15.59 -18.42
CA GLY A 247 29.44 -15.27 -19.41
C GLY A 247 29.04 -15.65 -20.83
N ARG A 248 28.46 -16.87 -21.01
CA ARG A 248 28.08 -17.31 -22.38
C ARG A 248 26.96 -16.42 -22.93
N PHE A 249 26.02 -16.12 -22.04
CA PHE A 249 24.89 -15.27 -22.47
C PHE A 249 25.38 -13.90 -22.96
N LEU A 250 26.33 -13.32 -22.24
CA LEU A 250 26.79 -11.96 -22.61
C LEU A 250 27.79 -12.02 -23.77
N ALA A 251 28.61 -13.09 -23.83
CA ALA A 251 29.60 -13.21 -24.93
C ALA A 251 28.89 -13.31 -26.28
N GLY A 252 27.64 -13.80 -26.27
CA GLY A 252 26.90 -13.97 -27.54
C GLY A 252 26.10 -12.70 -27.90
N ALA A 253 26.14 -11.72 -27.02
CA ALA A 253 25.28 -10.53 -27.24
C ALA A 253 25.92 -9.57 -28.25
N ARG A 254 25.02 -9.07 -29.15
CA ARG A 254 25.48 -7.97 -30.03
C ARG A 254 25.56 -6.64 -29.25
N LEU A 255 24.62 -6.50 -28.39
CA LEU A 255 24.50 -5.29 -27.55
C LEU A 255 23.75 -5.63 -26.27
N LEU A 256 24.31 -5.09 -25.18
CA LEU A 256 23.51 -5.16 -23.94
C LEU A 256 22.73 -3.85 -23.72
N VAL A 257 21.38 -4.04 -23.48
CA VAL A 257 20.58 -2.87 -23.06
C VAL A 257 20.26 -3.00 -21.57
N ASN A 258 20.92 -2.07 -20.82
CA ASN A 258 20.72 -2.07 -19.36
C ASN A 258 20.27 -0.68 -18.88
N LEU A 259 18.90 -0.63 -18.67
CA LEU A 259 18.32 0.69 -18.32
C LEU A 259 17.78 0.63 -16.87
N SER A 260 17.91 1.83 -16.17
CA SER A 260 17.33 1.91 -14.82
C SER A 260 17.08 3.37 -14.44
N VAL A 261 16.03 3.52 -13.68
CA VAL A 261 15.79 4.88 -13.14
C VAL A 261 15.56 4.77 -11.64
N THR A 262 16.19 3.79 -11.06
CA THR A 262 16.02 3.62 -9.60
C THR A 262 17.13 4.38 -8.87
N ILE A 263 16.77 5.01 -7.74
CA ILE A 263 17.76 5.81 -6.98
C ILE A 263 18.69 4.88 -6.20
N GLU A 264 18.45 3.60 -6.33
CA GLU A 264 19.32 2.64 -5.63
C GLU A 264 20.43 2.13 -6.55
N GLU A 265 20.38 2.51 -7.79
CA GLU A 265 21.38 1.97 -8.72
C GLU A 265 22.56 2.95 -8.85
N SER A 266 23.82 2.55 -8.37
CA SER A 266 24.89 3.57 -8.30
C SER A 266 26.12 3.10 -9.09
N PHE A 267 26.15 1.78 -9.71
CA PHE A 267 27.42 1.36 -10.34
C PHE A 267 27.11 0.64 -11.66
N GLY A 268 26.29 -0.39 -11.72
CA GLY A 268 25.94 -1.13 -12.95
C GLY A 268 26.85 -2.35 -13.15
N LYS A 269 26.68 -3.39 -12.39
CA LYS A 269 27.55 -4.58 -12.47
C LYS A 269 27.36 -5.30 -13.82
N ALA A 270 26.14 -5.42 -14.17
CA ALA A 270 25.87 -6.12 -15.45
C ALA A 270 26.53 -5.39 -16.63
N ILE A 271 26.67 -4.09 -16.45
CA ILE A 271 27.33 -3.31 -17.53
C ILE A 271 28.81 -3.70 -17.61
N VAL A 272 29.45 -3.73 -16.44
CA VAL A 272 30.89 -4.06 -16.45
C VAL A 272 31.07 -5.51 -16.91
N GLU A 273 30.17 -6.43 -16.49
CA GLU A 273 30.28 -7.83 -16.93
C GLU A 273 30.12 -7.95 -18.45
N ALA A 274 29.23 -7.19 -18.98
CA ALA A 274 29.04 -7.24 -20.45
C ALA A 274 30.27 -6.69 -21.18
N LEU A 275 30.75 -5.57 -20.66
CA LEU A 275 31.96 -5.00 -21.31
C LEU A 275 33.12 -5.99 -21.25
N GLY A 276 33.25 -6.68 -20.05
CA GLY A 276 34.31 -7.70 -19.92
C GLY A 276 34.17 -8.81 -20.96
N ALA A 277 32.93 -9.09 -21.31
CA ALA A 277 32.69 -10.16 -22.31
C ALA A 277 32.81 -9.61 -23.73
N GLY A 278 33.09 -8.28 -23.78
CA GLY A 278 33.36 -7.68 -25.10
C GLY A 278 32.06 -7.17 -25.76
N ALA A 279 30.97 -7.06 -24.94
CA ALA A 279 29.70 -6.61 -25.53
C ALA A 279 29.49 -5.11 -25.25
N PRO A 280 29.21 -4.36 -26.36
CA PRO A 280 28.86 -2.94 -26.15
C PRO A 280 27.55 -2.79 -25.36
N VAL A 281 27.44 -1.48 -24.75
CA VAL A 281 26.31 -1.37 -23.80
C VAL A 281 25.53 -0.09 -24.11
N LEU A 282 24.25 -0.24 -24.14
CA LEU A 282 23.37 0.93 -24.08
C LEU A 282 22.75 1.02 -22.68
N ALA A 283 22.98 2.19 -22.00
CA ALA A 283 22.44 2.38 -20.64
C ALA A 283 21.75 3.74 -20.54
N THR A 284 21.05 3.95 -19.40
CA THR A 284 20.48 5.29 -19.17
C THR A 284 21.54 6.24 -18.62
N HIS A 285 21.41 7.55 -19.05
CA HIS A 285 22.26 8.54 -18.38
C HIS A 285 21.77 8.74 -16.95
N TRP A 286 22.12 7.82 -16.11
CA TRP A 286 21.61 7.75 -14.72
C TRP A 286 22.75 7.36 -13.78
N ASN A 287 22.97 8.23 -12.70
CA ASN A 287 23.95 7.90 -11.65
C ASN A 287 25.29 7.45 -12.25
N GLY A 288 25.86 6.19 -11.68
CA GLY A 288 27.25 5.78 -12.01
C GLY A 288 27.31 5.08 -13.37
N PHE A 289 26.20 4.99 -14.16
CA PHE A 289 26.21 4.21 -15.41
C PHE A 289 27.13 4.85 -16.46
N PRO A 290 27.08 6.17 -16.60
CA PRO A 290 27.99 6.75 -17.62
C PRO A 290 29.45 6.43 -17.30
N GLU A 291 29.79 6.41 -16.00
CA GLU A 291 31.19 6.09 -15.62
C GLU A 291 31.52 4.62 -15.90
N THR A 292 30.52 3.74 -15.65
CA THR A 292 30.78 2.31 -15.89
C THR A 292 30.83 1.99 -17.39
N VAL A 293 29.95 2.72 -18.17
CA VAL A 293 29.85 2.43 -19.62
C VAL A 293 31.13 2.93 -20.30
N GLY A 294 31.68 4.09 -19.94
CA GLY A 294 32.87 4.67 -20.60
C GLY A 294 32.78 4.59 -22.13
N ALA A 295 33.88 4.26 -22.71
CA ALA A 295 33.93 4.25 -24.21
C ALA A 295 33.35 2.95 -24.77
N GLY A 296 32.86 2.06 -23.96
CA GLY A 296 32.39 0.72 -24.39
C GLY A 296 30.91 0.75 -24.78
N GLY A 297 30.26 2.02 -24.78
CA GLY A 297 28.83 2.09 -25.17
C GLY A 297 28.34 3.54 -25.09
N THR A 298 26.93 3.66 -25.04
CA THR A 298 26.34 5.02 -24.99
C THR A 298 25.20 5.01 -23.96
N CYS A 299 24.85 6.25 -23.54
CA CYS A 299 23.74 6.38 -22.57
C CYS A 299 22.61 7.22 -23.20
N VAL A 300 21.44 6.80 -22.75
CA VAL A 300 20.28 7.55 -23.28
C VAL A 300 19.77 8.46 -22.16
N ALA A 301 19.29 9.64 -22.63
CA ALA A 301 18.84 10.64 -21.64
C ALA A 301 17.50 10.21 -21.00
N VAL A 302 17.42 10.61 -19.67
CA VAL A 302 16.17 10.32 -18.91
C VAL A 302 15.30 11.57 -18.91
N GLU A 303 13.94 11.28 -18.95
CA GLU A 303 13.03 12.44 -18.98
C GLU A 303 12.25 12.51 -17.67
N VAL A 304 11.92 13.91 -17.42
CA VAL A 304 11.05 14.13 -16.24
C VAL A 304 9.58 14.00 -16.66
N THR A 305 8.85 13.15 -15.88
CA THR A 305 7.39 13.03 -16.12
C THR A 305 6.65 13.42 -14.84
N PRO A 306 5.40 13.73 -14.98
CA PRO A 306 4.64 14.14 -13.79
C PRO A 306 4.73 13.08 -12.67
N LEU A 307 5.07 11.83 -12.97
CA LEU A 307 5.03 10.81 -11.90
C LEU A 307 6.44 10.27 -11.63
N GLY A 308 7.47 10.91 -12.27
CA GLY A 308 8.85 10.48 -11.94
C GLY A 308 9.75 10.54 -13.17
N MET A 309 10.78 9.68 -13.19
CA MET A 309 11.78 9.67 -14.28
C MET A 309 11.50 8.47 -15.22
N ASP A 310 11.58 8.75 -16.57
CA ASP A 310 11.30 7.69 -17.54
C ASP A 310 12.13 7.91 -18.81
N VAL A 311 12.14 6.80 -19.65
CA VAL A 311 12.70 6.91 -21.01
C VAL A 311 11.68 6.34 -22.01
N SER A 312 11.41 7.13 -23.03
CA SER A 312 10.39 6.65 -23.98
C SER A 312 10.94 5.53 -24.88
N ALA A 313 10.02 4.72 -25.37
CA ALA A 313 10.43 3.60 -26.26
C ALA A 313 11.10 4.14 -27.53
N GLN A 314 10.63 5.27 -27.99
CA GLN A 314 11.23 5.88 -29.20
C GLN A 314 12.70 6.25 -28.97
N ARG A 315 12.95 6.82 -27.86
CA ARG A 315 14.35 7.22 -27.59
C ARG A 315 15.25 5.98 -27.46
N ILE A 316 14.64 4.96 -26.84
CA ILE A 316 15.46 3.74 -26.73
C ILE A 316 15.71 3.15 -28.13
N ALA A 317 14.71 3.10 -28.98
CA ALA A 317 14.86 2.53 -30.34
C ALA A 317 15.87 3.35 -31.16
N ASN A 318 15.81 4.71 -31.04
CA ASN A 318 16.77 5.56 -31.78
C ASN A 318 18.21 5.28 -31.33
N ALA A 319 18.32 5.13 -30.05
CA ALA A 319 19.69 4.91 -29.53
C ALA A 319 20.22 3.53 -29.93
N VAL A 320 19.31 2.57 -29.90
CA VAL A 320 19.76 1.22 -30.31
C VAL A 320 20.18 1.26 -31.79
N GLU A 321 19.39 1.85 -32.59
CA GLU A 321 19.71 1.92 -34.02
C GLU A 321 21.03 2.65 -34.27
N LYS A 322 21.17 3.77 -33.58
CA LYS A 322 22.43 4.54 -33.77
C LYS A 322 23.63 3.70 -33.32
N LEU A 323 23.50 3.07 -32.22
CA LEU A 323 24.65 2.28 -31.71
C LEU A 323 24.93 1.08 -32.61
N LEU A 324 23.90 0.50 -33.23
CA LEU A 324 24.13 -0.66 -34.13
C LEU A 324 24.89 -0.22 -35.38
N ASP A 325 24.84 1.10 -35.72
CA ASP A 325 25.55 1.57 -36.92
C ASP A 325 27.06 1.69 -36.66
N SER A 326 27.39 1.84 -35.42
CA SER A 326 28.84 1.95 -35.10
C SER A 326 29.08 1.43 -33.68
N LEU A 327 29.40 0.05 -33.66
CA LEU A 327 29.56 -0.55 -32.32
C LEU A 327 31.02 -0.41 -31.86
N PRO A 328 31.12 -0.15 -30.59
CA PRO A 328 32.50 -0.25 -30.09
C PRO A 328 33.07 -1.67 -30.27
N THR A 329 34.44 -1.62 -30.41
CA THR A 329 35.07 -2.94 -30.66
C THR A 329 35.17 -3.74 -29.35
N HIS A 330 35.38 -5.03 -29.54
CA HIS A 330 35.59 -5.93 -28.39
C HIS A 330 36.73 -5.43 -27.48
N GLU A 331 37.76 -4.97 -28.03
CA GLU A 331 38.95 -4.53 -27.25
C GLU A 331 38.63 -3.27 -26.44
N VAL A 332 37.88 -2.41 -27.10
CA VAL A 332 37.54 -1.17 -26.35
C VAL A 332 36.67 -1.54 -25.13
N CYS A 333 35.75 -2.46 -25.38
CA CYS A 333 34.88 -2.85 -24.26
C CYS A 333 35.70 -3.51 -23.15
N GLN A 334 36.55 -4.39 -23.44
CA GLN A 334 37.33 -5.09 -22.41
C GLN A 334 38.27 -4.13 -21.67
N ARG A 335 38.77 -3.19 -22.43
CA ARG A 335 39.64 -2.19 -21.75
C ARG A 335 38.84 -1.41 -20.70
N GLU A 336 37.60 -1.01 -21.10
CA GLU A 336 36.79 -0.28 -20.10
C GLU A 336 36.47 -1.16 -18.88
N ALA A 337 36.24 -2.45 -19.07
CA ALA A 337 35.93 -3.35 -17.93
C ALA A 337 37.14 -3.53 -17.00
N LEU A 338 38.39 -3.41 -17.50
CA LEU A 338 39.60 -3.69 -16.72
C LEU A 338 39.80 -2.63 -15.62
N ARG A 339 39.13 -1.47 -15.74
CA ARG A 339 39.24 -0.43 -14.70
C ARG A 339 38.71 -0.93 -13.36
N PHE A 340 37.87 -2.01 -13.49
CA PHE A 340 37.18 -2.42 -12.26
C PHE A 340 37.70 -3.77 -11.80
N HIS A 341 38.84 -4.19 -12.31
CA HIS A 341 39.44 -5.48 -11.93
C HIS A 341 39.86 -5.44 -10.45
N PRO A 342 39.68 -6.59 -9.71
CA PRO A 342 39.94 -6.64 -8.26
C PRO A 342 41.36 -6.20 -7.91
N GLN A 343 42.30 -6.57 -8.78
CA GLN A 343 43.67 -6.14 -8.46
C GLN A 343 43.79 -4.60 -8.45
N GLN A 344 43.25 -3.95 -9.39
CA GLN A 344 43.34 -2.47 -9.47
C GLN A 344 42.51 -1.82 -8.36
N VAL A 345 41.33 -2.32 -8.17
CA VAL A 345 40.43 -1.67 -7.20
C VAL A 345 40.94 -1.97 -5.77
N GLY A 346 41.44 -3.22 -5.58
CA GLY A 346 42.05 -3.56 -4.27
C GLY A 346 43.12 -2.57 -3.84
N SER A 347 43.96 -2.17 -4.76
CA SER A 347 45.02 -1.19 -4.40
C SER A 347 44.42 0.17 -4.01
N LEU A 348 43.32 0.51 -4.60
CA LEU A 348 42.67 1.79 -4.22
C LEU A 348 42.10 1.70 -2.80
N TYR A 349 41.46 0.57 -2.53
CA TYR A 349 40.97 0.41 -1.15
C TYR A 349 42.12 0.51 -0.14
N ARG A 350 43.15 -0.13 -0.43
CA ARG A 350 44.28 -0.10 0.53
C ARG A 350 44.76 1.33 0.76
N ARG A 351 44.93 1.99 -0.32
CA ARG A 351 45.43 3.38 -0.18
C ARG A 351 44.48 4.22 0.67
N VAL A 352 43.19 4.07 0.42
CA VAL A 352 42.20 4.90 1.15
C VAL A 352 42.19 4.49 2.63
N LEU A 353 42.25 3.25 2.87
CA LEU A 353 42.13 2.81 4.29
C LEU A 353 43.42 3.12 5.06
N GLU A 354 44.59 2.99 4.42
CA GLU A 354 45.84 3.38 5.11
C GLU A 354 45.84 4.88 5.45
N ALA A 355 45.33 5.63 4.50
CA ALA A 355 45.27 7.08 4.77
C ALA A 355 44.31 7.37 5.94
N ALA A 356 43.25 6.60 5.98
CA ALA A 356 42.29 6.83 7.07
C ALA A 356 42.90 6.45 8.43
N ILE A 357 43.65 5.39 8.44
CA ILE A 357 44.30 4.98 9.70
C ILE A 357 45.32 6.04 10.12
N GLN A 358 46.05 6.55 9.16
CA GLN A 358 47.07 7.57 9.49
C GLN A 358 46.40 8.85 10.00
N ALA A 359 45.35 9.26 9.41
CA ALA A 359 44.66 10.50 9.80
C ALA A 359 44.12 10.38 11.24
N SER A 360 43.72 9.20 11.60
CA SER A 360 43.16 9.04 12.97
C SER A 360 44.26 9.12 14.02
N VAL A 361 45.53 8.76 13.70
CA VAL A 361 46.66 8.72 14.67
C VAL A 361 47.22 10.13 14.84
N THR A 362 47.25 11.02 13.85
CA THR A 362 47.93 12.33 13.82
C THR A 362 47.03 13.39 14.47
N ASP A 363 45.85 13.19 14.84
CA ASP A 363 44.96 14.21 15.43
C ASP A 363 44.17 13.56 16.58
N SER A 364 44.85 13.40 17.81
CA SER A 364 44.32 12.73 19.02
C SER A 364 43.27 13.61 19.71
N THR A 365 42.91 14.90 19.08
CA THR A 365 42.01 15.84 19.78
C THR A 365 40.57 15.61 19.34
N ASP A 366 40.25 14.65 18.22
CA ASP A 366 38.86 14.41 17.81
C ASP A 366 38.22 13.36 18.73
N ARG A 367 37.90 13.80 20.02
CA ARG A 367 37.38 12.94 21.11
C ARG A 367 35.97 12.44 20.76
N ALA A 368 35.76 11.01 20.96
CA ALA A 368 34.42 10.37 20.87
C ALA A 368 33.29 11.36 21.21
N ARG A 369 32.38 11.68 20.12
CA ARG A 369 31.32 12.70 20.28
C ARG A 369 29.97 11.99 20.50
N ILE A 370 29.51 12.19 21.75
CA ILE A 370 28.08 11.82 21.92
C ILE A 370 27.22 13.06 21.63
N PRO A 371 26.36 12.83 20.56
CA PRO A 371 25.58 14.01 20.17
C PRO A 371 24.71 14.52 21.34
N ASP A 372 24.66 15.88 21.42
CA ASP A 372 23.75 16.50 22.44
C ASP A 372 22.29 16.07 22.20
N ASP A 373 21.55 16.02 23.32
CA ASP A 373 20.14 15.57 23.23
C ASP A 373 19.31 16.54 22.37
N GLY A 374 19.66 17.77 22.16
CA GLY A 374 18.85 18.77 21.42
C GLY A 374 19.37 18.95 19.99
N LEU A 375 20.42 18.17 19.69
CA LEU A 375 20.94 18.32 18.30
C LEU A 375 19.87 17.93 17.28
N SER A 376 19.79 18.77 16.29
CA SER A 376 18.79 18.48 15.24
C SER A 376 19.13 17.17 14.50
N ALA A 377 17.99 16.42 14.20
CA ALA A 377 18.21 15.18 13.39
C ALA A 377 18.55 15.55 11.94
N ALA A 378 18.09 16.67 11.46
CA ALA A 378 18.37 17.08 10.06
C ALA A 378 19.77 17.70 9.95
N PRO A 379 20.40 17.44 8.85
CA PRO A 379 21.69 18.11 8.65
C PRO A 379 21.52 19.60 8.36
N THR A 380 22.70 20.30 8.41
CA THR A 380 22.64 21.76 8.23
C THR A 380 22.48 22.13 6.76
N GLN A 381 23.02 21.25 5.88
CA GLN A 381 22.91 21.52 4.42
C GLN A 381 22.55 20.21 3.69
N GLY A 382 22.13 20.41 2.45
CA GLY A 382 21.73 19.24 1.63
C GLY A 382 20.20 19.10 1.59
N VAL A 383 19.77 18.14 0.81
CA VAL A 383 18.32 17.99 0.60
C VAL A 383 17.67 17.47 1.88
N LEU A 384 18.45 16.70 2.64
CA LEU A 384 17.86 16.12 3.86
C LEU A 384 17.59 17.22 4.90
N ALA A 385 18.33 18.33 4.74
CA ALA A 385 18.13 19.43 5.72
C ALA A 385 16.69 19.93 5.69
N TYR A 386 16.07 19.65 4.55
CA TYR A 386 14.70 20.20 4.44
C TYR A 386 13.72 19.08 4.10
N THR A 387 14.09 17.87 4.35
CA THR A 387 13.20 16.74 4.03
C THR A 387 12.35 16.40 5.27
N ALA A 388 11.08 16.67 5.23
CA ALA A 388 10.16 16.39 6.36
C ALA A 388 9.94 14.87 6.51
N PRO A 389 9.82 14.40 7.78
CA PRO A 389 9.69 15.28 8.96
C PRO A 389 11.02 15.40 9.73
N LEU A 390 12.03 15.14 8.99
CA LEU A 390 13.34 15.05 9.67
C LEU A 390 13.61 16.29 10.53
N PRO A 391 13.36 17.52 10.09
CA PRO A 391 13.67 18.73 10.88
C PRO A 391 12.81 18.83 12.14
N GLN A 392 11.84 17.97 12.23
CA GLN A 392 10.97 18.05 13.43
C GLN A 392 11.52 17.19 14.57
N TYR A 393 12.62 16.49 14.23
CA TYR A 393 13.15 15.58 15.27
C TYR A 393 14.50 16.10 15.75
N SER A 394 14.61 16.04 17.14
CA SER A 394 16.03 16.04 17.55
C SER A 394 16.74 14.72 17.20
N TRP A 395 18.03 14.84 17.19
CA TRP A 395 18.79 13.61 16.83
C TRP A 395 18.44 12.50 17.82
N TRP A 396 18.36 12.84 19.15
CA TRP A 396 18.13 11.79 20.16
C TRP A 396 16.74 11.17 19.99
N GLU A 397 15.71 11.96 19.74
CA GLU A 397 14.38 11.37 19.48
C GLU A 397 14.41 10.37 18.33
N LEU A 398 15.02 10.81 17.22
CA LEU A 398 15.11 9.90 16.05
C LEU A 398 15.92 8.64 16.40
N PHE A 399 16.99 8.81 17.16
CA PHE A 399 17.85 7.66 17.53
C PHE A 399 17.06 6.68 18.40
N GLN A 400 16.18 7.15 19.30
CA GLN A 400 15.39 6.22 20.14
C GLN A 400 14.46 5.37 19.27
N ILE A 401 13.85 6.05 18.31
CA ILE A 401 13.01 5.26 17.37
C ILE A 401 13.87 4.20 16.66
N HIS A 402 15.09 4.63 16.31
CA HIS A 402 16.00 3.70 15.62
C HIS A 402 16.38 2.53 16.53
N VAL A 403 16.64 2.74 17.81
CA VAL A 403 17.04 1.66 18.73
C VAL A 403 15.91 0.63 18.82
N ARG A 404 14.68 1.09 18.90
CA ARG A 404 13.55 0.13 18.93
C ARG A 404 13.48 -0.68 17.63
N ASP A 405 13.82 0.03 16.54
CA ASP A 405 13.81 -0.68 15.24
C ASP A 405 14.88 -1.78 15.21
N VAL A 406 16.04 -1.49 15.73
CA VAL A 406 17.10 -2.51 15.71
C VAL A 406 16.71 -3.68 16.64
N ALA A 407 16.05 -3.34 17.73
CA ALA A 407 15.57 -4.43 18.61
C ALA A 407 14.61 -5.36 17.85
N SER A 408 13.70 -4.71 17.10
CA SER A 408 12.79 -5.51 16.29
C SER A 408 13.54 -6.33 15.23
N LEU A 409 14.55 -5.64 14.56
CA LEU A 409 15.38 -6.37 13.57
C LEU A 409 16.08 -7.56 14.23
N ARG A 410 16.64 -7.32 15.41
CA ARG A 410 17.36 -8.40 16.13
C ARG A 410 16.40 -9.56 16.41
N ALA A 411 15.21 -9.32 16.86
CA ALA A 411 14.22 -10.38 17.16
C ALA A 411 13.83 -11.16 15.89
N SER A 412 13.66 -10.42 14.79
CA SER A 412 13.27 -11.08 13.53
C SER A 412 14.39 -11.99 12.99
N LEU A 413 15.59 -11.53 13.16
CA LEU A 413 16.71 -12.36 12.66
C LEU A 413 16.84 -13.64 13.50
N ALA A 414 16.39 -13.57 14.84
CA ALA A 414 16.50 -14.74 15.73
C ALA A 414 15.37 -15.74 15.46
N SER A 415 14.11 -15.24 15.12
CA SER A 415 12.92 -16.11 15.01
C SER A 415 12.60 -16.41 13.54
N GLN A 416 13.41 -16.03 12.51
CA GLN A 416 13.08 -16.15 11.07
C GLN A 416 11.62 -15.79 10.81
N ALA A 417 10.92 -14.94 11.73
CA ALA A 417 9.51 -14.54 11.57
C ALA A 417 9.45 -13.14 10.92
N GLN A 418 8.28 -12.94 10.21
CA GLN A 418 8.02 -11.64 9.54
C GLN A 418 7.91 -10.50 10.58
N ARG A 419 8.75 -9.48 10.35
CA ARG A 419 8.83 -8.29 11.23
C ARG A 419 7.64 -7.35 10.98
N ASP A 420 6.86 -6.99 12.17
CA ASP A 420 5.79 -5.98 12.02
C ASP A 420 6.39 -4.61 11.65
N THR A 421 5.55 -3.86 10.90
CA THR A 421 6.02 -2.51 10.50
C THR A 421 6.11 -1.60 11.75
N THR A 422 7.30 -0.85 11.85
CA THR A 422 7.54 0.06 13.00
C THR A 422 7.53 1.52 12.52
N GLU A 423 7.50 2.46 13.50
CA GLU A 423 7.60 3.90 13.15
C GLU A 423 8.87 4.18 12.31
N ALA A 424 9.91 3.52 12.56
CA ALA A 424 11.15 3.71 11.76
C ALA A 424 10.94 3.33 10.30
N ASP A 425 10.12 2.24 10.13
CA ASP A 425 9.86 1.86 8.71
C ASP A 425 9.05 2.96 7.99
N ASP A 426 8.13 3.54 8.76
CA ASP A 426 7.35 4.65 8.16
C ASP A 426 8.25 5.85 7.87
N LEU A 427 9.18 6.13 8.76
CA LEU A 427 10.07 7.28 8.53
C LEU A 427 11.01 7.01 7.34
N ARG A 428 11.54 5.82 7.23
CA ARG A 428 12.41 5.51 6.07
C ARG A 428 11.64 5.68 4.76
N SER A 429 10.42 5.18 4.82
CA SER A 429 9.62 5.29 3.57
C SER A 429 9.34 6.76 3.25
N LEU A 430 9.08 7.49 4.28
CA LEU A 430 8.77 8.92 4.02
C LEU A 430 10.01 9.66 3.50
N LEU A 431 11.13 9.38 4.17
CA LEU A 431 12.35 10.09 3.72
C LEU A 431 12.74 9.69 2.30
N ILE A 432 12.57 8.40 1.97
CA ILE A 432 12.91 7.97 0.60
C ILE A 432 11.93 8.63 -0.39
N ALA A 433 10.68 8.63 0.03
CA ALA A 433 9.70 9.30 -0.87
C ALA A 433 10.03 10.79 -1.03
N GLY A 434 10.49 11.37 0.08
CA GLY A 434 10.75 12.83 0.06
C GLY A 434 11.97 13.18 -0.80
N ILE A 435 12.91 12.24 -0.92
CA ILE A 435 14.15 12.65 -1.63
C ILE A 435 14.11 12.10 -3.07
N ARG A 436 13.14 11.29 -3.37
CA ARG A 436 13.13 10.56 -4.66
C ARG A 436 13.16 11.54 -5.83
N ALA A 437 12.27 12.53 -5.79
CA ALA A 437 12.21 13.42 -6.97
C ALA A 437 13.49 14.27 -7.09
N PRO A 438 13.94 14.99 -6.01
CA PRO A 438 15.17 15.79 -6.19
C PRO A 438 16.38 14.92 -6.48
N LEU A 439 16.47 13.80 -5.81
CA LEU A 439 17.65 12.94 -6.07
C LEU A 439 17.58 12.33 -7.47
N GLY A 440 16.35 11.87 -7.86
CA GLY A 440 16.20 11.32 -9.24
C GLY A 440 16.65 12.31 -10.31
N ARG A 441 16.30 13.60 -10.19
CA ARG A 441 16.70 14.60 -11.20
C ARG A 441 18.21 14.86 -11.16
N ARG A 442 18.65 14.82 -9.89
CA ARG A 442 20.12 15.01 -9.79
C ARG A 442 20.86 13.86 -10.47
N LEU A 443 20.37 12.64 -10.28
CA LEU A 443 21.05 11.48 -10.88
C LEU A 443 20.90 11.47 -12.39
N ALA A 444 19.86 12.03 -12.88
CA ALA A 444 19.61 12.03 -14.35
C ALA A 444 20.30 13.22 -15.01
N GLY A 445 20.90 14.14 -14.16
CA GLY A 445 21.55 15.34 -14.73
C GLY A 445 20.54 16.28 -15.37
N VAL A 446 19.29 16.26 -14.90
CA VAL A 446 18.29 17.19 -15.45
C VAL A 446 18.04 18.29 -14.43
N SER A 447 17.40 19.40 -14.89
CA SER A 447 17.21 20.58 -14.02
C SER A 447 16.40 20.23 -12.77
N LEU A 448 16.81 20.78 -11.55
CA LEU A 448 16.11 20.52 -10.28
C LEU A 448 14.88 21.40 -10.15
N ASP A 449 14.79 22.51 -10.93
CA ASP A 449 13.62 23.43 -10.98
C ASP A 449 13.18 23.81 -9.56
N GLY A 450 14.18 23.92 -8.61
CA GLY A 450 13.85 24.47 -7.28
C GLY A 450 13.23 23.40 -6.36
N ILE A 451 13.16 22.10 -6.80
CA ILE A 451 12.48 21.06 -5.98
C ILE A 451 13.42 20.61 -4.86
N ASP A 452 14.62 21.07 -4.90
CA ASP A 452 15.59 20.70 -3.85
C ASP A 452 15.64 21.80 -2.78
N HIS A 453 14.71 22.77 -2.80
CA HIS A 453 14.66 23.84 -1.79
C HIS A 453 13.31 23.77 -1.06
N PRO A 454 13.41 24.23 0.22
CA PRO A 454 12.16 24.16 1.00
C PRO A 454 11.11 25.13 0.46
N VAL A 455 9.88 24.65 0.45
CA VAL A 455 8.73 25.51 0.08
C VAL A 455 7.86 25.68 1.33
N GLY A 456 7.21 26.96 1.39
CA GLY A 456 6.26 27.17 2.51
C GLY A 456 6.82 28.16 3.53
N THR A 457 5.95 29.05 4.11
CA THR A 457 6.36 30.10 5.09
C THR A 457 5.80 29.74 6.47
N GLY A 458 5.08 28.52 6.50
CA GLY A 458 4.33 28.15 7.72
C GLY A 458 5.26 27.94 8.91
N TYR A 459 4.69 28.32 10.16
CA TYR A 459 5.39 28.17 11.45
C TYR A 459 5.29 26.71 11.93
N SER A 460 6.50 25.97 11.89
CA SER A 460 6.54 24.62 12.51
C SER A 460 6.80 24.76 14.02
N SER A 461 5.72 24.46 14.91
CA SER A 461 5.99 24.46 16.37
C SER A 461 6.84 23.24 16.77
N LYS A 462 8.20 23.41 17.04
CA LYS A 462 9.07 22.30 17.52
C LYS A 462 8.43 21.58 18.71
N CYS A 463 7.12 21.14 18.53
CA CYS A 463 6.48 20.61 19.75
C CYS A 463 7.00 19.20 20.05
N GLY A 464 7.60 18.88 21.30
CA GLY A 464 7.72 17.62 22.06
C GLY A 464 6.54 16.67 21.82
N GLY A 465 5.99 16.53 20.51
CA GLY A 465 4.68 15.89 20.23
C GLY A 465 4.89 14.47 19.69
N GLU A 466 3.98 13.45 20.05
CA GLU A 466 3.73 12.07 19.57
C GLU A 466 3.95 11.94 18.07
N PHE A 467 4.48 10.88 17.50
CA PHE A 467 4.87 10.53 16.12
C PHE A 467 3.94 11.18 15.10
N TRP A 468 2.64 11.18 15.21
CA TRP A 468 1.71 11.71 14.19
C TRP A 468 1.65 13.24 14.25
N GLY A 469 1.81 13.75 15.42
CA GLY A 469 1.92 15.22 15.50
C GLY A 469 3.11 15.77 14.70
N LYS A 470 4.20 15.03 14.77
CA LYS A 470 5.42 15.48 14.03
C LYS A 470 5.24 15.30 12.51
N ILE A 471 4.55 14.24 12.21
CA ILE A 471 4.27 14.07 10.77
C ILE A 471 3.36 15.21 10.28
N GLY A 472 2.32 15.57 11.04
CA GLY A 472 1.44 16.69 10.68
C GLY A 472 2.21 18.01 10.54
N GLU A 473 3.13 18.19 11.51
CA GLU A 473 3.93 19.43 11.44
C GLU A 473 4.86 19.44 10.22
N GLY A 474 5.33 18.27 9.91
CA GLY A 474 6.18 18.16 8.69
C GLY A 474 5.43 18.58 7.43
N ALA A 475 4.11 18.40 7.48
CA ALA A 475 3.32 18.78 6.28
C ALA A 475 3.06 20.29 6.25
N LEU A 476 3.28 21.02 7.39
CA LEU A 476 2.92 22.45 7.47
C LEU A 476 4.16 23.33 7.27
N GLY A 477 5.33 22.91 7.77
CA GLY A 477 6.55 23.73 7.89
C GLY A 477 7.35 23.72 6.58
N PRO A 478 8.33 24.66 6.51
CA PRO A 478 9.18 24.70 5.31
C PRO A 478 9.92 23.38 5.09
N ALA A 479 9.65 22.72 3.96
CA ALA A 479 10.32 21.47 3.55
C ALA A 479 10.19 21.28 2.03
N THR A 480 10.94 20.22 1.60
CA THR A 480 10.78 19.99 0.14
C THR A 480 9.34 19.57 -0.18
N LEU A 481 8.90 19.96 -1.45
CA LEU A 481 7.51 19.66 -1.83
C LEU A 481 7.25 18.15 -1.75
N SER A 482 8.15 17.29 -2.31
CA SER A 482 7.92 15.82 -2.31
C SER A 482 7.83 15.27 -0.89
N SER A 483 8.64 15.80 0.05
CA SER A 483 8.58 15.22 1.42
C SER A 483 7.31 15.67 2.14
N ARG A 484 6.82 16.94 1.87
CA ARG A 484 5.52 17.33 2.47
C ARG A 484 4.38 16.46 1.91
N LEU A 485 4.45 16.18 0.58
CA LEU A 485 3.42 15.30 0.01
C LEU A 485 3.50 13.90 0.63
N GLY A 486 4.79 13.46 0.90
CA GLY A 486 4.94 12.16 1.58
C GLY A 486 4.24 12.15 2.96
N CYS A 487 4.37 13.27 3.71
CA CYS A 487 3.66 13.33 5.00
C CYS A 487 2.15 13.27 4.80
N LEU A 488 1.63 14.00 3.77
CA LEU A 488 0.17 13.94 3.52
C LEU A 488 -0.27 12.53 3.13
N SER A 489 0.63 11.90 2.36
CA SER A 489 0.26 10.53 1.95
C SER A 489 0.10 9.63 3.17
N LEU A 490 1.07 9.70 4.08
CA LEU A 490 0.96 8.84 5.27
C LEU A 490 -0.25 9.25 6.13
N LEU A 491 -0.51 10.56 6.25
CA LEU A 491 -1.70 11.00 7.04
C LEU A 491 -2.99 10.50 6.37
N ALA A 492 -2.99 10.57 5.06
CA ALA A 492 -4.20 10.09 4.36
C ALA A 492 -4.39 8.58 4.59
N HIS A 493 -3.30 7.83 4.50
CA HIS A 493 -3.40 6.36 4.68
C HIS A 493 -3.87 6.03 6.10
N ALA A 494 -3.42 6.90 7.02
CA ALA A 494 -3.77 6.61 8.42
C ALA A 494 -5.12 7.27 8.77
N ARG A 495 -5.78 7.89 7.68
CA ARG A 495 -7.10 8.53 7.81
C ARG A 495 -7.10 9.58 8.92
N ARG A 496 -6.03 10.31 9.09
CA ARG A 496 -5.98 11.48 10.00
C ARG A 496 -6.48 12.73 9.26
N LEU A 497 -7.75 12.89 9.21
CA LEU A 497 -8.43 13.84 8.30
C LEU A 497 -8.07 15.28 8.70
N ARG A 498 -8.09 15.53 10.02
CA ARG A 498 -7.84 16.94 10.41
C ARG A 498 -6.42 17.37 10.01
N ALA A 499 -5.43 16.54 10.33
CA ALA A 499 -4.03 16.87 9.98
C ALA A 499 -3.85 16.91 8.45
N LEU A 500 -4.44 16.00 7.75
CA LEU A 500 -4.37 16.00 6.27
C LEU A 500 -4.94 17.30 5.69
N ARG A 501 -6.07 17.79 6.19
CA ARG A 501 -6.70 19.03 5.67
C ARG A 501 -5.81 20.24 5.96
N ARG A 502 -5.40 20.18 7.14
CA ARG A 502 -4.52 21.33 7.49
C ARG A 502 -3.29 21.39 6.58
N GLY A 503 -2.69 20.24 6.35
CA GLY A 503 -1.50 20.20 5.47
C GLY A 503 -1.83 20.68 4.05
N VAL A 504 -2.97 20.17 3.50
CA VAL A 504 -3.34 20.57 2.12
C VAL A 504 -3.62 22.07 2.08
N GLU A 505 -4.29 22.62 3.03
CA GLU A 505 -4.62 24.07 3.07
C GLU A 505 -3.34 24.91 3.19
N ALA A 506 -2.50 24.39 4.00
CA ALA A 506 -1.24 25.15 4.15
C ALA A 506 -0.46 25.21 2.83
N MET A 507 -0.40 24.06 2.13
CA MET A 507 0.38 24.08 0.87
C MET A 507 -0.31 24.96 -0.18
N ARG A 508 -1.63 25.06 -0.14
CA ARG A 508 -2.32 25.97 -1.07
C ARG A 508 -2.07 27.43 -0.68
N ALA A 509 -2.09 27.64 0.60
CA ALA A 509 -1.83 29.02 1.06
C ALA A 509 -0.43 29.48 0.66
N ASP A 510 0.44 28.53 0.49
CA ASP A 510 1.81 28.87 0.06
C ASP A 510 1.88 29.08 -1.46
N GLY A 511 0.73 29.00 -2.11
CA GLY A 511 0.65 29.25 -3.57
C GLY A 511 1.12 28.05 -4.39
N LEU A 512 1.28 26.88 -3.74
CA LEU A 512 1.80 25.70 -4.47
C LEU A 512 0.65 25.03 -5.23
N ARG A 513 1.07 24.73 -6.47
CA ARG A 513 0.08 23.99 -7.29
C ARG A 513 0.76 22.77 -7.93
N SER A 514 0.30 21.60 -7.40
CA SER A 514 0.82 20.37 -8.02
C SER A 514 -0.27 19.28 -8.02
N TRP A 515 0.02 18.27 -8.87
CA TRP A 515 -0.95 17.16 -8.91
C TRP A 515 -1.01 16.45 -7.55
N GLY A 516 0.05 16.25 -7.04
CA GLY A 516 0.08 15.57 -5.72
C GLY A 516 -0.80 16.29 -4.68
N ILE A 517 -0.76 17.63 -4.69
CA ILE A 517 -1.58 18.37 -3.70
C ILE A 517 -3.06 18.17 -4.02
N GLU A 518 -3.34 18.31 -5.31
CA GLU A 518 -4.75 18.08 -5.71
C GLU A 518 -5.21 16.67 -5.32
N HIS A 519 -4.28 15.68 -5.55
CA HIS A 519 -4.63 14.28 -5.19
C HIS A 519 -5.05 14.19 -3.72
N PHE A 520 -4.35 14.81 -2.86
CA PHE A 520 -4.66 14.63 -1.42
C PHE A 520 -5.82 15.54 -1.01
N GLU A 521 -6.02 16.58 -1.75
CA GLU A 521 -7.28 17.33 -1.53
C GLU A 521 -8.49 16.47 -1.87
N ILE A 522 -8.39 15.80 -2.97
CA ILE A 522 -9.50 14.91 -3.37
C ILE A 522 -9.67 13.80 -2.31
N GLU A 523 -8.53 13.31 -1.82
CA GLU A 523 -8.65 12.26 -0.77
C GLU A 523 -9.33 12.82 0.48
N ALA A 524 -8.92 14.00 0.91
CA ALA A 524 -9.55 14.61 2.10
C ALA A 524 -11.06 14.81 1.89
N LEU A 525 -11.43 15.32 0.67
CA LEU A 525 -12.88 15.47 0.38
C LEU A 525 -13.60 14.13 0.46
N GLY A 526 -12.96 13.09 -0.10
CA GLY A 526 -13.59 11.77 -0.02
C GLY A 526 -13.79 11.32 1.43
N LEU A 527 -12.79 11.55 2.30
CA LEU A 527 -12.92 11.14 3.71
C LEU A 527 -14.00 11.96 4.42
N GLU A 528 -14.33 13.10 3.90
CA GLU A 528 -15.37 13.96 4.52
C GLU A 528 -16.76 13.61 3.99
N GLY A 529 -16.68 12.76 3.03
CA GLY A 529 -17.99 12.38 2.47
C GLY A 529 -18.45 13.34 1.36
N GLN A 530 -17.62 14.33 0.98
CA GLN A 530 -17.99 15.24 -0.13
C GLN A 530 -17.60 14.64 -1.49
N TYR A 531 -18.21 13.67 -1.90
CA TYR A 531 -17.81 12.83 -3.06
C TYR A 531 -18.09 13.59 -4.37
N GLU A 532 -19.19 14.31 -4.42
CA GLU A 532 -19.47 15.05 -5.67
C GLU A 532 -18.36 16.07 -5.98
N ARG A 533 -18.01 16.78 -4.99
CA ARG A 533 -16.91 17.76 -5.21
C ARG A 533 -15.60 17.04 -5.56
N ALA A 534 -15.33 16.00 -4.77
CA ALA A 534 -14.09 15.24 -5.10
C ALA A 534 -14.11 14.72 -6.54
N PHE A 535 -15.23 14.23 -6.98
CA PHE A 535 -15.34 13.72 -8.36
C PHE A 535 -15.15 14.86 -9.38
N GLN A 536 -15.79 16.02 -9.16
CA GLN A 536 -15.63 17.15 -10.11
C GLN A 536 -14.18 17.59 -10.20
N MET A 537 -13.59 17.55 -9.05
CA MET A 537 -12.17 17.95 -9.07
C MET A 537 -11.30 16.91 -9.78
N SER A 538 -11.55 15.62 -9.54
CA SER A 538 -10.75 14.55 -10.17
C SER A 538 -10.89 14.56 -11.69
N THR A 539 -12.05 15.07 -12.20
CA THR A 539 -12.30 14.92 -13.65
C THR A 539 -12.21 16.29 -14.33
N ALA A 540 -11.85 17.29 -13.64
CA ALA A 540 -11.86 18.66 -14.20
C ALA A 540 -10.79 18.81 -15.29
N ARG A 541 -9.85 17.98 -15.22
CA ARG A 541 -8.79 18.15 -16.25
C ARG A 541 -8.96 17.09 -17.35
N ARG A 542 -8.77 17.57 -18.62
CA ARG A 542 -8.99 16.57 -19.70
C ARG A 542 -7.70 16.38 -20.50
N ASP A 543 -6.57 16.86 -19.93
CA ASP A 543 -5.34 16.74 -20.76
C ASP A 543 -4.89 15.27 -20.86
N ARG A 544 -4.28 14.94 -22.13
CA ARG A 544 -3.88 13.56 -22.47
C ARG A 544 -2.76 13.06 -21.53
N LEU A 545 -1.93 13.97 -21.09
CA LEU A 545 -0.85 13.53 -20.17
C LEU A 545 -1.43 13.16 -18.79
N TYR A 546 -2.57 13.80 -18.57
CA TYR A 546 -3.23 13.57 -17.26
C TYR A 546 -3.82 12.16 -17.20
N TRP A 547 -4.27 11.63 -18.24
CA TRP A 547 -4.88 10.27 -18.24
C TRP A 547 -4.03 9.33 -19.09
N GLY A 548 -2.64 9.53 -18.97
CA GLY A 548 -1.70 8.69 -19.75
C GLY A 548 -1.42 7.36 -19.02
N ASP A 549 -0.43 6.61 -19.44
CA ASP A 549 -0.14 5.23 -18.94
C ASP A 549 0.35 5.27 -17.48
N LEU A 550 0.66 6.46 -16.93
CA LEU A 550 1.14 6.51 -15.52
C LEU A 550 0.02 7.00 -14.61
N ALA A 551 -1.22 6.96 -15.04
CA ALA A 551 -2.34 7.58 -14.28
C ALA A 551 -3.02 6.52 -13.42
N ALA A 552 -2.41 5.39 -13.15
CA ALA A 552 -3.10 4.28 -12.45
C ALA A 552 -3.54 4.72 -11.05
N ASP A 553 -2.70 5.46 -10.27
CA ASP A 553 -3.09 5.87 -8.90
C ASP A 553 -4.33 6.78 -8.92
N ARG A 554 -4.46 7.52 -9.98
CA ARG A 554 -5.64 8.42 -10.08
C ARG A 554 -6.92 7.63 -10.38
N LEU A 555 -6.67 6.76 -11.26
CA LEU A 555 -7.85 5.96 -11.61
C LEU A 555 -8.32 5.12 -10.41
N HIS A 556 -7.28 4.66 -9.76
CA HIS A 556 -7.64 3.88 -8.57
C HIS A 556 -8.40 4.77 -7.56
N GLN A 557 -7.93 6.02 -7.31
CA GLN A 557 -8.62 6.94 -6.39
C GLN A 557 -10.04 7.26 -6.87
N LEU A 558 -10.16 7.51 -8.18
CA LEU A 558 -11.49 7.82 -8.74
C LEU A 558 -12.46 6.63 -8.53
N ALA A 559 -11.91 5.42 -8.75
CA ALA A 559 -12.76 4.22 -8.62
C ALA A 559 -13.25 4.07 -7.18
N ILE A 560 -12.36 4.26 -6.23
CA ILE A 560 -12.73 4.09 -4.80
C ILE A 560 -13.70 5.21 -4.39
N LEU A 561 -13.38 6.38 -4.87
CA LEU A 561 -14.27 7.53 -4.55
C LEU A 561 -15.70 7.28 -5.05
N CYS A 562 -15.85 6.88 -6.26
CA CYS A 562 -17.21 6.71 -6.83
C CYS A 562 -17.93 5.55 -6.13
N ARG A 563 -17.12 4.53 -5.73
CA ARG A 563 -17.79 3.45 -4.99
C ARG A 563 -18.22 3.94 -3.61
N GLY A 564 -17.34 4.64 -2.97
CA GLY A 564 -17.70 5.24 -1.67
C GLY A 564 -18.91 6.17 -1.77
N TRP A 565 -19.08 6.82 -2.93
CA TRP A 565 -20.21 7.76 -3.17
C TRP A 565 -21.50 6.99 -3.47
N GLY A 566 -21.40 5.70 -3.71
CA GLY A 566 -22.58 4.90 -4.12
C GLY A 566 -22.91 5.06 -5.60
N ARG A 567 -22.02 5.67 -6.37
CA ARG A 567 -22.23 5.83 -7.83
C ARG A 567 -21.02 5.25 -8.59
N PRO A 568 -20.83 4.00 -8.56
CA PRO A 568 -19.66 3.37 -9.20
C PRO A 568 -19.69 3.53 -10.73
N GLU A 569 -20.90 3.79 -11.28
CA GLU A 569 -21.03 3.94 -12.74
C GLU A 569 -20.27 5.18 -13.25
N LEU A 570 -19.97 6.12 -12.40
CA LEU A 570 -19.30 7.36 -12.85
C LEU A 570 -17.82 7.10 -13.15
N ALA A 571 -17.24 6.13 -12.57
CA ALA A 571 -15.80 5.88 -12.82
C ALA A 571 -15.60 5.00 -14.07
N LEU A 572 -16.62 4.31 -14.56
CA LEU A 572 -16.47 3.23 -15.56
C LEU A 572 -15.97 3.78 -16.90
N PRO A 573 -16.42 4.98 -17.37
CA PRO A 573 -15.90 5.46 -18.67
C PRO A 573 -14.39 5.73 -18.63
N TYR A 574 -13.91 6.10 -17.45
CA TYR A 574 -12.45 6.39 -17.36
C TYR A 574 -11.65 5.09 -17.25
N LEU A 575 -12.15 4.20 -16.44
CA LEU A 575 -11.42 2.92 -16.31
C LEU A 575 -11.42 2.16 -17.64
N GLN A 576 -12.54 2.21 -18.31
CA GLN A 576 -12.65 1.46 -19.59
C GLN A 576 -11.75 2.07 -20.66
N GLU A 577 -11.86 3.35 -20.68
CA GLU A 577 -11.02 4.00 -21.71
C GLU A 577 -9.53 3.74 -21.44
N TRP A 578 -9.16 3.81 -20.20
CA TRP A 578 -7.72 3.67 -19.89
C TRP A 578 -7.24 2.24 -20.19
N VAL A 579 -7.95 1.17 -19.75
CA VAL A 579 -7.48 -0.22 -19.97
C VAL A 579 -7.55 -0.55 -21.47
N LYS A 580 -8.39 0.16 -22.17
CA LYS A 580 -8.36 -0.03 -23.63
C LYS A 580 -7.05 0.51 -24.23
N ARG A 581 -6.55 1.59 -23.71
CA ARG A 581 -5.31 2.19 -24.27
C ARG A 581 -4.07 1.51 -23.70
N PHE A 582 -4.19 1.03 -22.41
CA PHE A 582 -2.98 0.46 -21.77
C PHE A 582 -3.37 -0.88 -21.13
N PRO A 583 -3.62 -1.87 -21.90
CA PRO A 583 -4.21 -3.13 -21.41
C PRO A 583 -3.18 -4.00 -20.70
N ASP A 584 -1.85 -3.66 -20.88
CA ASP A 584 -0.84 -4.57 -20.27
C ASP A 584 0.29 -3.75 -19.65
N SER A 585 -0.11 -2.52 -19.27
CA SER A 585 0.92 -1.76 -18.54
C SER A 585 1.21 -2.39 -17.18
N PRO A 586 2.32 -2.04 -16.59
CA PRO A 586 2.68 -2.65 -15.30
C PRO A 586 1.55 -2.51 -14.27
N GLU A 587 0.65 -1.49 -14.48
CA GLU A 587 -0.37 -1.28 -13.44
C GLU A 587 -1.75 -1.71 -13.95
N SER A 588 -1.85 -2.32 -15.14
CA SER A 588 -3.14 -2.65 -15.76
C SER A 588 -3.89 -3.68 -14.93
N GLY A 589 -3.17 -4.66 -14.38
CA GLY A 589 -3.87 -5.67 -13.55
C GLY A 589 -4.71 -5.03 -12.44
N SER A 590 -4.12 -4.09 -11.71
CA SER A 590 -4.86 -3.44 -10.59
C SER A 590 -6.04 -2.61 -11.11
N ILE A 591 -5.89 -2.03 -12.24
CA ILE A 591 -6.99 -1.20 -12.74
C ILE A 591 -8.14 -2.09 -13.23
N TYR A 592 -7.81 -3.26 -13.87
CA TYR A 592 -8.90 -4.20 -14.21
C TYR A 592 -9.64 -4.64 -12.94
N LEU A 593 -8.88 -4.78 -11.87
CA LEU A 593 -9.57 -5.15 -10.60
C LEU A 593 -10.50 -4.01 -10.14
N ASP A 594 -9.99 -2.77 -10.21
CA ASP A 594 -10.90 -1.65 -9.89
C ASP A 594 -12.14 -1.65 -10.78
N LEU A 595 -11.94 -1.93 -12.09
CA LEU A 595 -13.11 -2.02 -13.01
C LEU A 595 -14.06 -3.12 -12.55
N CYS A 596 -13.52 -4.25 -12.09
CA CYS A 596 -14.37 -5.35 -11.62
C CYS A 596 -15.16 -4.93 -10.38
N CYS A 597 -14.46 -4.34 -9.47
CA CYS A 597 -15.13 -3.96 -8.21
C CYS A 597 -16.24 -2.93 -8.47
N ASN A 598 -15.98 -2.04 -9.40
CA ASN A 598 -17.04 -1.03 -9.66
C ASN A 598 -18.21 -1.65 -10.43
N LEU A 599 -17.95 -2.54 -11.37
CA LEU A 599 -19.06 -3.23 -12.08
C LEU A 599 -19.85 -4.10 -11.10
N MET A 600 -19.04 -4.65 -10.16
CA MET A 600 -19.73 -5.50 -9.17
C MET A 600 -20.64 -4.64 -8.29
N ALA A 601 -20.20 -3.50 -7.92
CA ALA A 601 -21.01 -2.61 -7.08
C ALA A 601 -22.25 -2.11 -7.82
N LEU A 602 -22.23 -1.94 -9.18
CA LEU A 602 -23.35 -1.40 -9.98
C LEU A 602 -24.39 -2.48 -10.26
N CYS A 603 -24.14 -3.64 -10.56
CA CYS A 603 -25.13 -4.49 -11.26
C CYS A 603 -25.14 -5.87 -10.61
N GLY A 604 -24.80 -6.01 -9.30
CA GLY A 604 -24.90 -7.34 -8.68
C GLY A 604 -25.02 -8.46 -9.73
N ASP A 605 -25.28 -8.11 -11.20
CA ASP A 605 -25.32 -9.13 -12.25
C ASP A 605 -24.01 -9.10 -13.05
N TRP A 606 -23.16 -10.15 -12.90
CA TRP A 606 -21.81 -10.35 -13.49
C TRP A 606 -21.89 -10.28 -15.02
N SER A 607 -22.02 -9.01 -15.59
CA SER A 607 -22.07 -8.76 -17.04
C SER A 607 -20.88 -9.40 -17.77
N GLU A 608 -21.05 -9.68 -19.04
CA GLU A 608 -19.93 -10.12 -19.90
C GLU A 608 -18.70 -9.24 -19.71
N GLU A 609 -18.99 -8.05 -19.57
CA GLU A 609 -17.85 -7.12 -19.35
C GLU A 609 -17.13 -7.44 -18.04
N PHE A 610 -17.83 -7.62 -16.93
CA PHE A 610 -17.18 -8.01 -15.66
C PHE A 610 -16.32 -9.25 -15.85
N SER A 611 -16.89 -10.27 -16.57
CA SER A 611 -16.13 -11.52 -16.77
C SER A 611 -14.83 -11.27 -17.56
N ARG A 612 -14.97 -10.42 -18.56
CA ARG A 612 -13.75 -10.12 -19.35
C ARG A 612 -12.72 -9.38 -18.50
N ALA A 613 -13.21 -8.43 -17.71
CA ALA A 613 -12.25 -7.67 -16.87
C ALA A 613 -11.58 -8.60 -15.84
N LEU A 614 -12.38 -9.47 -15.23
CA LEU A 614 -11.82 -10.40 -14.23
C LEU A 614 -10.79 -11.33 -14.88
N GLU A 615 -11.14 -11.78 -16.09
CA GLU A 615 -10.15 -12.64 -16.78
C GLU A 615 -8.84 -11.88 -17.05
N SER A 616 -8.99 -10.66 -17.44
CA SER A 616 -7.76 -9.88 -17.68
C SER A 616 -7.00 -9.64 -16.37
N ALA A 617 -7.76 -9.33 -15.31
CA ALA A 617 -7.06 -9.12 -14.02
C ALA A 617 -6.34 -10.41 -13.58
N ARG A 618 -6.95 -11.54 -13.88
CA ARG A 618 -6.32 -12.84 -13.53
C ARG A 618 -5.04 -13.07 -14.35
N ARG A 619 -5.28 -12.77 -15.56
CA ARG A 619 -4.13 -13.01 -16.46
C ARG A 619 -2.93 -12.15 -16.05
N LEU A 620 -3.15 -10.94 -15.54
CA LEU A 620 -2.01 -10.01 -15.32
C LEU A 620 -1.53 -10.10 -13.87
N LEU A 621 -2.42 -10.44 -12.94
CA LEU A 621 -2.01 -10.42 -11.53
C LEU A 621 -1.62 -11.83 -11.07
N GLY A 622 -2.13 -12.81 -11.81
CA GLY A 622 -1.80 -14.21 -11.47
C GLY A 622 -2.34 -14.58 -10.09
N GLU A 623 -1.75 -15.54 -9.47
CA GLU A 623 -2.25 -16.13 -8.20
C GLU A 623 -1.77 -15.30 -7.00
N SER A 624 -0.94 -14.33 -7.32
CA SER A 624 -0.42 -13.47 -6.23
C SER A 624 -1.51 -12.53 -5.71
N ALA A 625 -2.55 -12.32 -6.47
CA ALA A 625 -3.62 -11.43 -5.97
C ALA A 625 -4.77 -12.28 -5.41
N ASP A 626 -5.07 -11.98 -4.07
CA ASP A 626 -6.21 -12.70 -3.46
C ASP A 626 -7.54 -12.22 -4.07
N LEU A 627 -7.99 -13.04 -4.99
CA LEU A 627 -9.26 -12.65 -5.65
C LEU A 627 -10.40 -13.51 -5.10
N THR A 628 -10.21 -14.11 -3.95
CA THR A 628 -11.10 -15.14 -3.40
C THR A 628 -12.47 -14.53 -3.09
N THR A 629 -12.32 -13.34 -2.56
CA THR A 629 -13.60 -12.73 -2.15
C THR A 629 -14.50 -12.48 -3.37
N ILE A 630 -13.88 -11.88 -4.42
CA ILE A 630 -14.69 -11.57 -5.63
C ILE A 630 -15.15 -12.87 -6.29
N GLU A 631 -14.38 -13.89 -6.14
CA GLU A 631 -14.70 -15.16 -6.81
C GLU A 631 -15.78 -15.92 -6.03
N GLN A 632 -15.67 -15.89 -4.72
CA GLN A 632 -16.68 -16.58 -3.90
C GLN A 632 -18.06 -15.92 -4.09
N SER A 633 -17.97 -14.66 -4.11
CA SER A 633 -19.26 -13.97 -4.34
C SER A 633 -19.87 -14.34 -5.68
N MET A 634 -19.10 -14.52 -6.74
CA MET A 634 -19.61 -14.92 -8.07
C MET A 634 -20.14 -16.36 -8.05
N ARG A 635 -19.39 -17.24 -7.35
CA ARG A 635 -19.81 -18.66 -7.34
C ARG A 635 -21.11 -18.81 -6.54
N ARG A 636 -21.19 -18.09 -5.45
CA ARG A 636 -22.41 -18.15 -4.64
C ARG A 636 -23.65 -17.73 -5.45
N VAL A 637 -23.52 -16.70 -6.21
CA VAL A 637 -24.70 -16.19 -6.96
C VAL A 637 -25.04 -17.17 -8.10
N GLU A 638 -23.98 -17.69 -8.73
CA GLU A 638 -24.25 -18.66 -9.82
C GLU A 638 -24.88 -19.93 -9.27
N ALA A 639 -24.36 -20.36 -8.15
CA ALA A 639 -24.93 -21.59 -7.54
C ALA A 639 -26.40 -21.34 -7.13
N LEU A 640 -26.62 -20.21 -6.54
CA LEU A 640 -28.00 -19.90 -6.13
C LEU A 640 -28.93 -19.81 -7.35
N LYS A 641 -28.46 -19.10 -8.40
CA LYS A 641 -29.29 -19.03 -9.63
C LYS A 641 -29.64 -20.43 -10.16
N ARG A 642 -28.61 -21.31 -10.16
CA ARG A 642 -28.88 -22.69 -10.65
C ARG A 642 -29.89 -23.40 -9.74
N ASP A 643 -29.71 -23.16 -8.48
CA ASP A 643 -30.64 -23.82 -7.54
C ASP A 643 -32.07 -23.26 -7.71
N LEU A 644 -32.11 -21.94 -7.81
CA LEU A 644 -33.44 -21.32 -7.96
C LEU A 644 -34.14 -21.78 -9.24
N GLN A 645 -33.30 -22.08 -10.27
CA GLN A 645 -33.88 -22.51 -11.55
C GLN A 645 -34.54 -23.90 -11.40
N ARG A 646 -34.21 -24.64 -10.33
CA ARG A 646 -34.76 -26.00 -10.10
C ARG A 646 -35.85 -25.97 -9.03
N THR A 647 -36.15 -24.78 -8.52
CA THR A 647 -37.17 -24.69 -7.45
C THR A 647 -38.45 -24.09 -8.03
N ALA A 648 -39.46 -23.97 -7.06
CA ALA A 648 -40.79 -23.43 -7.44
C ALA A 648 -40.71 -21.95 -7.83
N VAL A 649 -39.47 -21.37 -7.60
CA VAL A 649 -39.27 -19.95 -8.00
C VAL A 649 -39.27 -19.82 -9.52
N ALA A 650 -38.60 -20.73 -10.26
CA ALA A 650 -38.54 -20.65 -11.75
C ALA A 650 -39.91 -20.94 -12.36
N GLU A 651 -40.72 -21.83 -11.65
CA GLU A 651 -42.09 -22.08 -12.16
C GLU A 651 -42.92 -20.79 -12.14
N LYS A 652 -42.62 -19.91 -11.11
CA LYS A 652 -43.45 -18.68 -10.99
C LYS A 652 -42.86 -17.54 -11.81
N THR A 653 -41.55 -17.51 -11.95
CA THR A 653 -40.95 -16.32 -12.58
C THR A 653 -40.51 -16.66 -14.00
N GLY A 654 -40.52 -18.01 -14.45
CA GLY A 654 -39.90 -18.44 -15.72
C GLY A 654 -38.36 -18.52 -15.61
N ARG A 655 -37.72 -18.77 -16.80
CA ARG A 655 -36.25 -18.90 -16.81
C ARG A 655 -35.59 -17.61 -16.27
N ILE A 656 -34.76 -17.90 -15.25
CA ILE A 656 -34.10 -16.73 -14.61
C ILE A 656 -32.86 -16.34 -15.43
N ALA A 657 -32.87 -15.13 -16.03
CA ALA A 657 -31.77 -14.63 -16.88
C ALA A 657 -30.63 -14.05 -16.02
N SER A 658 -31.06 -13.37 -14.96
CA SER A 658 -29.99 -12.84 -14.09
C SER A 658 -30.52 -12.69 -12.65
N LEU A 659 -29.53 -12.80 -11.72
CA LEU A 659 -29.84 -12.66 -10.27
C LEU A 659 -28.82 -11.73 -9.62
N SER A 660 -29.37 -10.61 -8.89
CA SER A 660 -28.44 -9.64 -8.26
C SER A 660 -28.75 -9.54 -6.76
N PRO A 661 -27.75 -9.64 -5.91
CA PRO A 661 -28.01 -9.52 -4.47
C PRO A 661 -28.22 -8.06 -4.03
N VAL A 662 -29.22 -7.74 -3.30
CA VAL A 662 -29.48 -6.39 -2.72
C VAL A 662 -29.18 -6.43 -1.22
N GLY A 663 -28.93 -7.56 -0.60
CA GLY A 663 -28.60 -7.81 0.82
C GLY A 663 -28.13 -9.26 1.00
N ARG A 664 -28.06 -9.64 2.33
CA ARG A 664 -27.55 -11.00 2.63
C ARG A 664 -28.53 -12.06 2.15
N SER A 665 -29.80 -11.69 2.02
CA SER A 665 -30.75 -12.78 1.66
C SER A 665 -31.84 -12.25 0.72
N THR A 666 -31.57 -11.05 0.16
CA THR A 666 -32.55 -10.50 -0.78
C THR A 666 -31.92 -10.34 -2.16
N PHE A 667 -32.73 -10.73 -3.18
CA PHE A 667 -32.15 -10.77 -4.54
C PHE A 667 -33.15 -10.14 -5.52
N LEU A 668 -32.55 -9.31 -6.47
CA LEU A 668 -33.38 -8.90 -7.62
C LEU A 668 -33.30 -9.93 -8.75
N VAL A 669 -34.50 -10.34 -9.11
CA VAL A 669 -34.52 -11.43 -10.11
C VAL A 669 -35.11 -10.89 -11.42
N ASN A 670 -34.22 -11.02 -12.48
CA ASN A 670 -34.74 -10.79 -13.84
C ASN A 670 -35.03 -12.12 -14.55
N ALA A 671 -36.30 -12.29 -14.84
CA ALA A 671 -36.67 -13.61 -15.39
C ALA A 671 -37.62 -13.43 -16.57
N ALA A 672 -37.97 -14.48 -17.32
CA ALA A 672 -38.76 -14.43 -18.57
C ALA A 672 -40.12 -13.78 -18.32
N ARG A 673 -40.64 -13.83 -17.13
CA ARG A 673 -42.03 -13.37 -16.89
C ARG A 673 -42.01 -12.02 -16.17
N GLY A 674 -40.75 -11.45 -16.07
CA GLY A 674 -40.70 -10.07 -15.54
C GLY A 674 -39.64 -9.96 -14.44
N LYS A 675 -39.62 -8.78 -13.78
CA LYS A 675 -38.64 -8.52 -12.69
C LYS A 675 -39.33 -8.71 -11.33
N PHE A 676 -38.50 -9.37 -10.42
CA PHE A 676 -39.09 -9.66 -9.11
C PHE A 676 -38.07 -9.39 -8.01
N VAL A 677 -38.63 -9.24 -6.74
CA VAL A 677 -37.72 -9.26 -5.55
C VAL A 677 -37.89 -10.60 -4.83
N LEU A 678 -36.69 -11.21 -4.69
CA LEU A 678 -36.73 -12.54 -4.04
C LEU A 678 -35.98 -12.46 -2.71
N LYS A 679 -36.65 -12.92 -1.69
CA LYS A 679 -35.99 -12.90 -0.36
C LYS A 679 -35.95 -14.31 0.22
N GLN A 680 -34.79 -14.64 0.70
CA GLN A 680 -34.63 -15.96 1.32
C GLN A 680 -34.94 -15.86 2.81
N MET A 681 -35.93 -16.76 3.27
CA MET A 681 -36.38 -16.69 4.68
C MET A 681 -35.97 -17.96 5.43
N GLN A 682 -35.62 -17.74 6.83
CA GLN A 682 -35.27 -18.92 7.66
C GLN A 682 -36.55 -19.57 8.21
N LEU A 683 -36.57 -20.99 8.59
CA LEU A 683 -37.78 -21.75 8.98
C LEU A 683 -38.10 -21.49 10.46
N ASP A 684 -37.57 -20.48 11.08
CA ASP A 684 -37.74 -20.32 12.54
C ASP A 684 -39.11 -19.70 12.85
N ARG A 685 -39.98 -19.40 11.85
CA ARG A 685 -41.34 -18.91 12.08
C ARG A 685 -42.31 -19.63 11.13
N ASP A 686 -43.49 -20.00 11.69
CA ASP A 686 -44.50 -20.67 10.83
C ASP A 686 -44.74 -19.87 9.54
N PRO A 687 -44.26 -20.25 8.37
CA PRO A 687 -44.31 -19.57 7.07
C PRO A 687 -45.74 -19.14 6.70
N ASP A 688 -46.72 -19.92 7.15
CA ASP A 688 -48.11 -19.57 6.80
C ASP A 688 -48.59 -18.35 7.59
N ARG A 689 -48.27 -18.33 8.84
CA ARG A 689 -48.65 -17.17 9.70
C ARG A 689 -47.86 -15.91 9.31
N TYR A 690 -46.63 -16.08 9.00
CA TYR A 690 -45.81 -14.96 8.50
C TYR A 690 -46.32 -14.45 7.15
N PHE A 691 -46.79 -15.45 6.40
CA PHE A 691 -47.36 -15.11 5.08
C PHE A 691 -48.65 -14.30 5.25
N ASP A 692 -49.42 -14.67 6.07
CA ASP A 692 -50.70 -13.97 6.27
C ASP A 692 -50.47 -12.52 6.71
N VAL A 693 -49.42 -12.32 7.51
CA VAL A 693 -49.13 -10.95 7.98
C VAL A 693 -48.67 -10.08 6.81
N LEU A 694 -47.76 -10.61 6.00
CA LEU A 694 -47.24 -9.82 4.87
C LEU A 694 -48.34 -9.57 3.84
N ARG A 695 -49.26 -10.59 3.68
CA ARG A 695 -50.40 -10.39 2.75
C ARG A 695 -51.32 -9.27 3.26
N ARG A 696 -51.60 -9.30 4.52
CA ARG A 696 -52.48 -8.27 5.09
C ARG A 696 -51.83 -6.89 5.04
N LEU A 697 -50.51 -6.84 5.25
CA LEU A 697 -49.79 -5.55 5.18
C LEU A 697 -49.80 -5.00 3.76
N ALA A 698 -49.75 -5.92 2.81
CA ALA A 698 -49.70 -5.46 1.39
C ALA A 698 -51.06 -4.90 0.97
N GLN A 699 -52.16 -5.16 1.81
CA GLN A 699 -53.52 -4.73 1.39
C GLN A 699 -53.88 -3.38 2.03
N ILE A 700 -52.93 -2.81 2.83
CA ILE A 700 -53.23 -1.52 3.49
C ILE A 700 -53.03 -0.38 2.49
N PRO A 701 -54.01 0.55 2.47
CA PRO A 701 -53.94 1.74 1.60
C PRO A 701 -52.67 2.57 1.88
N ASP A 702 -51.78 2.84 0.74
CA ASP A 702 -50.51 3.58 0.91
C ASP A 702 -49.44 2.68 1.55
N ARG A 703 -49.26 1.44 0.92
CA ARG A 703 -48.50 0.28 1.46
C ARG A 703 -47.01 0.60 1.60
N PHE A 704 -46.46 0.28 2.69
CA PHE A 704 -44.98 0.40 2.84
C PHE A 704 -44.34 -1.00 2.73
N CYS A 705 -45.19 -2.04 2.24
CA CYS A 705 -44.73 -3.41 1.94
C CYS A 705 -45.16 -3.80 0.52
N PRO A 706 -44.08 -4.28 -0.33
CA PRO A 706 -44.50 -4.71 -1.67
C PRO A 706 -45.44 -5.93 -1.61
N ARG A 707 -46.27 -5.98 -2.78
CA ARG A 707 -47.20 -7.13 -2.82
C ARG A 707 -46.44 -8.46 -2.94
N GLN A 708 -46.78 -9.22 -1.96
CA GLN A 708 -46.14 -10.55 -2.04
C GLN A 708 -46.87 -11.43 -3.06
N ILE A 709 -46.03 -12.03 -3.95
CA ILE A 709 -46.62 -12.82 -5.06
C ILE A 709 -46.74 -14.29 -4.62
N ALA A 710 -45.63 -14.77 -3.94
CA ALA A 710 -45.70 -16.21 -3.57
C ALA A 710 -44.69 -16.48 -2.46
N ALA A 711 -45.07 -17.52 -1.61
CA ALA A 711 -44.09 -18.12 -0.67
C ALA A 711 -43.71 -19.54 -1.16
N LEU A 712 -42.46 -19.55 -1.40
CA LEU A 712 -42.07 -20.78 -2.12
C LEU A 712 -41.12 -21.60 -1.23
N PRO A 713 -41.50 -22.85 -0.91
CA PRO A 713 -40.65 -23.70 -0.05
C PRO A 713 -39.35 -24.09 -0.76
N ALA A 714 -38.28 -24.09 0.05
CA ALA A 714 -36.98 -24.52 -0.53
C ALA A 714 -36.15 -25.23 0.56
N GLY A 715 -36.27 -26.62 0.61
CA GLY A 715 -35.47 -27.41 1.57
C GLY A 715 -35.65 -26.91 3.01
N ALA A 716 -34.38 -26.33 3.66
CA ALA A 716 -34.35 -25.90 5.08
C ALA A 716 -34.75 -24.42 5.19
N CYS A 717 -35.15 -23.74 4.01
CA CYS A 717 -35.63 -22.34 4.03
C CYS A 717 -36.81 -22.21 3.04
N TRP A 718 -37.39 -21.03 3.05
CA TRP A 718 -38.39 -20.74 2.01
C TRP A 718 -38.13 -19.35 1.41
N TYR A 719 -38.66 -19.12 0.12
CA TYR A 719 -38.40 -17.84 -0.56
C TYR A 719 -39.70 -17.03 -0.62
N ALA A 720 -39.53 -15.80 -0.20
CA ALA A 720 -40.67 -14.88 -0.42
C ALA A 720 -40.45 -14.06 -1.71
N LEU A 721 -41.43 -14.21 -2.56
CA LEU A 721 -41.32 -13.52 -3.88
C LEU A 721 -42.24 -12.30 -3.89
N PHE A 722 -41.62 -11.19 -4.21
CA PHE A 722 -42.42 -9.95 -4.21
C PHE A 722 -42.43 -9.32 -5.60
N GLU A 723 -43.50 -8.54 -5.82
CA GLU A 723 -43.49 -7.73 -7.06
C GLU A 723 -42.31 -6.76 -7.08
N TRP A 724 -41.88 -6.56 -8.34
CA TRP A 724 -40.78 -5.59 -8.43
C TRP A 724 -41.33 -4.16 -8.27
N VAL A 725 -40.52 -3.38 -7.42
CA VAL A 725 -40.92 -1.96 -7.30
C VAL A 725 -39.76 -1.09 -7.80
N GLU A 726 -40.08 -0.25 -8.89
CA GLU A 726 -39.04 0.64 -9.46
C GLU A 726 -38.58 1.67 -8.42
N GLY A 727 -37.24 1.74 -8.13
CA GLY A 727 -36.76 2.75 -7.15
C GLY A 727 -35.32 2.43 -6.72
N ARG A 728 -34.70 3.47 -6.04
CA ARG A 728 -33.29 3.34 -5.63
C ARG A 728 -33.17 2.75 -4.22
N CYS A 729 -32.21 1.74 -3.99
CA CYS A 729 -31.92 1.22 -2.63
C CYS A 729 -31.15 2.28 -1.82
N LEU A 730 -31.64 2.53 -0.59
CA LEU A 730 -31.02 3.60 0.23
C LEU A 730 -29.88 3.00 1.08
N SER A 731 -28.69 3.64 0.90
CA SER A 731 -27.59 3.24 1.80
C SER A 731 -27.44 4.26 2.94
N SER A 732 -26.92 3.75 4.16
CA SER A 732 -26.77 4.59 5.37
C SER A 732 -25.97 5.86 5.07
N PHE A 733 -25.40 6.00 3.86
CA PHE A 733 -24.50 7.15 3.61
C PHE A 733 -25.12 8.10 2.59
N ASP A 734 -26.30 7.80 1.99
CA ASP A 734 -26.93 8.61 0.90
C ASP A 734 -28.36 8.98 1.33
N VAL A 735 -28.48 9.43 2.67
CA VAL A 735 -29.86 9.75 3.11
C VAL A 735 -29.99 11.27 3.21
N ASP A 736 -30.69 11.94 2.25
CA ASP A 736 -30.96 13.39 2.40
C ASP A 736 -32.14 13.64 3.36
N ASP A 737 -32.34 14.89 3.68
CA ASP A 737 -33.34 15.26 4.72
C ASP A 737 -34.74 14.75 4.34
N SER A 738 -34.99 14.74 3.09
CA SER A 738 -36.31 14.22 2.65
C SER A 738 -36.43 12.71 2.92
N ASP A 739 -35.39 11.91 2.70
CA ASP A 739 -35.36 10.45 2.95
C ASP A 739 -35.49 10.16 4.45
N TRP A 740 -34.86 11.00 5.16
CA TRP A 740 -34.91 10.82 6.62
C TRP A 740 -36.31 11.16 7.15
N ARG A 741 -36.87 12.20 6.64
CA ARG A 741 -38.25 12.53 7.05
C ARG A 741 -39.22 11.42 6.66
N SER A 742 -38.95 10.89 5.56
CA SER A 742 -39.82 9.78 5.10
C SER A 742 -39.66 8.55 6.00
N ALA A 743 -38.42 8.31 6.42
CA ALA A 743 -38.19 7.17 7.32
C ALA A 743 -38.88 7.38 8.67
N VAL A 744 -38.79 8.64 9.14
CA VAL A 744 -39.45 8.94 10.42
C VAL A 744 -40.98 8.84 10.25
N ASN A 745 -41.47 9.31 9.12
CA ASN A 745 -42.91 9.18 8.85
C ASN A 745 -43.35 7.71 8.75
N LEU A 746 -42.53 6.91 8.17
CA LEU A 746 -42.87 5.47 8.09
C LEU A 746 -42.92 4.85 9.48
N LEU A 747 -42.05 5.26 10.38
CA LEU A 747 -42.12 4.73 11.75
C LEU A 747 -43.46 5.09 12.40
N ARG A 748 -43.90 6.25 12.02
CA ARG A 748 -45.21 6.66 12.59
C ARG A 748 -46.35 5.80 12.02
N ARG A 749 -46.12 5.57 10.89
CA ARG A 749 -47.20 4.78 10.26
C ARG A 749 -47.20 3.35 10.80
N LEU A 750 -46.01 2.83 11.00
CA LEU A 750 -45.97 1.47 11.54
C LEU A 750 -46.65 1.41 12.92
N VAL A 751 -46.57 2.49 13.65
CA VAL A 751 -47.16 2.50 15.01
C VAL A 751 -48.68 2.53 14.91
N LYS A 752 -49.19 3.11 13.80
CA LYS A 752 -50.65 3.26 13.69
C LYS A 752 -51.25 2.09 12.89
N CYS A 753 -50.39 1.16 12.56
CA CYS A 753 -50.85 0.06 11.70
C CYS A 753 -51.70 -0.91 12.54
N ASP A 754 -52.77 -1.39 11.85
CA ASP A 754 -53.71 -2.25 12.64
C ASP A 754 -53.31 -3.71 12.50
N VAL A 755 -52.35 -3.93 11.59
CA VAL A 755 -51.87 -5.32 11.50
C VAL A 755 -50.71 -5.52 12.49
N VAL A 756 -50.99 -6.23 13.57
CA VAL A 756 -49.98 -6.38 14.63
C VAL A 756 -49.73 -7.88 14.84
N PRO A 757 -48.50 -8.29 14.46
CA PRO A 757 -48.19 -9.70 14.64
C PRO A 757 -48.11 -10.09 16.13
N GLU A 758 -48.25 -11.41 16.42
CA GLU A 758 -48.29 -11.86 17.84
C GLU A 758 -46.87 -12.07 18.37
N TRP A 759 -45.91 -11.83 17.50
CA TRP A 759 -44.53 -12.08 17.94
C TRP A 759 -43.97 -10.83 18.65
N CYS A 760 -43.73 -11.03 19.93
CA CYS A 760 -43.27 -9.89 20.76
C CYS A 760 -41.74 -9.78 20.70
N LEU A 761 -41.32 -8.76 19.99
CA LEU A 761 -39.88 -8.71 19.63
C LEU A 761 -39.04 -8.40 20.87
N GLU A 762 -39.47 -7.51 21.72
CA GLU A 762 -38.64 -7.19 22.91
C GLU A 762 -38.44 -8.43 23.78
N SER A 763 -39.47 -9.27 23.91
CA SER A 763 -39.32 -10.49 24.74
C SER A 763 -38.40 -11.51 24.04
N ILE A 764 -38.64 -11.64 22.80
CA ILE A 764 -37.81 -12.60 22.04
C ILE A 764 -36.32 -12.21 22.14
N TRP A 765 -36.07 -10.93 22.00
CA TRP A 765 -34.65 -10.54 22.03
C TRP A 765 -34.11 -10.60 23.47
N LEU A 766 -34.92 -10.27 24.44
CA LEU A 766 -34.42 -10.40 25.83
C LEU A 766 -34.04 -11.85 26.13
N ASP A 767 -34.86 -12.80 25.68
CA ASP A 767 -34.53 -14.22 25.90
C ASP A 767 -33.26 -14.63 25.14
N ARG A 768 -33.26 -14.18 23.90
CA ARG A 768 -32.09 -14.53 23.07
C ARG A 768 -30.80 -13.95 23.65
N LEU A 769 -30.81 -12.75 24.01
CA LEU A 769 -29.58 -12.07 24.48
C LEU A 769 -29.16 -12.65 25.84
N GLN A 770 -30.11 -13.05 26.65
CA GLN A 770 -29.75 -13.70 27.93
C GLN A 770 -28.90 -14.96 27.70
N HIS A 771 -29.17 -15.60 26.72
CA HIS A 771 -28.43 -16.85 26.46
C HIS A 771 -27.05 -16.57 25.90
N HIS A 772 -26.86 -15.39 25.23
CA HIS A 772 -25.62 -15.31 24.42
C HIS A 772 -24.67 -14.27 25.01
N ILE A 773 -25.17 -13.34 25.80
CA ILE A 773 -24.18 -12.28 26.12
C ILE A 773 -24.23 -12.01 27.63
N SER A 774 -24.86 -12.97 28.40
CA SER A 774 -25.03 -12.75 29.84
C SER A 774 -23.71 -12.96 30.59
N ASP A 775 -22.71 -13.45 29.92
CA ASP A 775 -21.39 -13.64 30.57
C ASP A 775 -20.63 -12.31 30.63
N GLU A 776 -21.08 -11.24 30.04
CA GLU A 776 -20.47 -9.90 30.14
C GLU A 776 -21.19 -9.09 31.23
N PRO A 777 -20.42 -8.70 32.24
CA PRO A 777 -21.01 -8.11 33.46
C PRO A 777 -21.88 -6.89 33.14
N ALA A 778 -21.37 -5.95 32.25
CA ALA A 778 -22.19 -4.76 31.92
C ALA A 778 -23.46 -5.16 31.16
N ALA A 779 -23.36 -6.13 30.27
CA ALA A 779 -24.55 -6.59 29.51
C ALA A 779 -25.54 -7.32 30.44
N ALA A 780 -24.99 -8.13 31.39
CA ALA A 780 -25.88 -8.85 32.33
C ALA A 780 -26.65 -7.85 33.21
N PHE A 781 -25.92 -6.85 33.68
CA PHE A 781 -26.57 -5.80 34.49
C PHE A 781 -27.68 -5.09 33.70
N MET A 782 -27.44 -4.70 32.53
CA MET A 782 -28.44 -4.00 31.70
C MET A 782 -29.64 -4.90 31.40
N LEU A 783 -29.32 -6.21 31.09
CA LEU A 783 -30.42 -7.16 30.78
C LEU A 783 -31.35 -7.30 32.00
N ASP A 784 -30.79 -7.40 33.20
CA ASP A 784 -31.62 -7.51 34.41
C ASP A 784 -32.50 -6.27 34.60
N ARG A 785 -32.03 -5.23 34.29
CA ARG A 785 -32.81 -4.00 34.44
C ARG A 785 -33.92 -3.92 33.38
N LEU A 786 -33.52 -4.16 32.15
CA LEU A 786 -34.55 -4.09 31.09
C LEU A 786 -35.72 -5.03 31.41
N ARG A 787 -35.46 -6.13 32.15
CA ARG A 787 -36.56 -7.07 32.46
C ARG A 787 -37.44 -6.52 33.58
N ARG A 788 -36.86 -5.68 34.43
CA ARG A 788 -37.61 -5.18 35.61
C ARG A 788 -38.41 -3.93 35.24
N ALA A 789 -37.97 -3.38 34.06
CA ALA A 789 -38.68 -2.13 33.72
C ALA A 789 -39.10 -2.19 32.24
N MET A 790 -40.28 -2.81 31.99
CA MET A 790 -40.75 -3.01 30.60
C MET A 790 -41.38 -1.72 30.06
N PRO A 791 -41.15 -1.55 28.75
CA PRO A 791 -41.66 -0.32 28.12
C PRO A 791 -43.20 -0.28 28.12
N ARG A 792 -43.85 0.94 28.25
CA ARG A 792 -45.31 1.16 28.39
C ARG A 792 -45.96 1.39 27.02
N GLY A 793 -47.24 1.09 26.84
CA GLY A 793 -47.99 1.41 25.60
C GLY A 793 -48.50 0.13 24.93
N GLU A 794 -49.57 0.39 23.95
CA GLU A 794 -50.14 -0.74 23.18
C GLU A 794 -49.12 -1.24 22.14
N ARG A 795 -49.12 -2.52 21.95
CA ARG A 795 -48.17 -3.13 20.99
C ARG A 795 -48.54 -2.73 19.55
N THR A 796 -47.45 -2.37 18.90
CA THR A 796 -47.61 -1.94 17.49
C THR A 796 -46.68 -2.76 16.58
N LEU A 797 -46.92 -2.60 15.28
CA LEU A 797 -46.05 -3.29 14.30
C LEU A 797 -44.60 -2.79 14.41
N ALA A 798 -43.72 -3.77 14.51
CA ALA A 798 -42.28 -3.43 14.50
C ALA A 798 -41.55 -4.24 13.41
N HIS A 799 -40.68 -3.52 12.70
CA HIS A 799 -39.94 -4.17 11.61
C HIS A 799 -38.82 -5.07 12.16
N GLY A 800 -38.18 -4.42 13.29
CA GLY A 800 -37.20 -5.32 13.94
C GLY A 800 -35.78 -5.08 13.42
N ASP A 801 -35.53 -4.69 12.21
CA ASP A 801 -34.23 -4.29 11.66
C ASP A 801 -34.41 -3.10 10.71
N PHE A 802 -34.70 -2.04 11.40
CA PHE A 802 -35.08 -0.84 10.62
C PHE A 802 -33.82 -0.10 10.16
N ALA A 803 -33.20 -0.69 9.12
CA ALA A 803 -32.01 -0.05 8.50
C ALA A 803 -32.38 0.41 7.08
N LEU A 804 -31.85 1.59 6.78
CA LEU A 804 -32.32 2.24 5.55
C LEU A 804 -31.94 1.41 4.31
N GLN A 805 -30.96 0.52 4.45
CA GLN A 805 -30.60 -0.35 3.30
C GLN A 805 -31.69 -1.39 3.02
N ASN A 806 -32.57 -1.44 3.95
CA ASN A 806 -33.64 -2.44 3.74
C ASN A 806 -34.85 -1.84 3.03
N PHE A 807 -34.60 -0.55 2.35
CA PHE A 807 -35.77 0.10 1.73
C PHE A 807 -35.46 0.36 0.25
N VAL A 808 -36.56 0.35 -0.51
CA VAL A 808 -36.45 0.89 -1.89
C VAL A 808 -37.23 2.20 -1.96
N TYR A 809 -36.37 3.30 -2.33
CA TYR A 809 -36.97 4.65 -2.39
C TYR A 809 -37.45 4.98 -3.80
N ARG A 810 -38.72 5.85 -3.86
CA ARG A 810 -39.26 6.40 -5.12
C ARG A 810 -39.23 7.93 -5.07
N PRO A 811 -39.12 8.69 -6.21
CA PRO A 811 -39.26 10.15 -6.23
C PRO A 811 -40.74 10.57 -6.16
N ARG A 812 -41.29 11.09 -4.96
CA ARG A 812 -42.60 11.68 -4.59
C ARG A 812 -43.27 10.84 -3.50
N SER A 813 -42.51 10.35 -2.45
CA SER A 813 -42.68 10.07 -1.00
C SER A 813 -43.15 8.63 -0.78
N ARG A 814 -42.41 7.50 -1.35
CA ARG A 814 -42.99 6.25 -0.76
C ARG A 814 -41.86 5.23 -0.55
N MET A 815 -41.48 5.10 0.77
CA MET A 815 -40.50 4.06 1.14
C MET A 815 -41.20 2.71 1.30
N LEU A 816 -40.57 1.73 0.45
CA LEU A 816 -41.12 0.36 0.62
C LEU A 816 -40.06 -0.52 1.28
N LEU A 817 -40.58 -1.18 2.25
CA LEU A 817 -39.69 -2.11 2.97
C LEU A 817 -39.53 -3.44 2.20
N VAL A 818 -38.26 -3.73 1.94
CA VAL A 818 -38.10 -4.92 1.05
C VAL A 818 -37.49 -6.06 1.87
N ASP A 819 -37.01 -5.69 3.08
CA ASP A 819 -36.44 -6.75 3.92
C ASP A 819 -37.33 -6.94 5.17
N TRP A 820 -38.09 -8.15 5.19
CA TRP A 820 -39.04 -8.36 6.30
C TRP A 820 -38.62 -9.59 7.11
N GLU A 821 -37.40 -9.61 7.55
CA GLU A 821 -36.87 -10.84 8.19
C GLU A 821 -37.20 -10.82 9.69
N GLU A 822 -37.33 -9.60 10.36
CA GLU A 822 -37.43 -9.61 11.84
C GLU A 822 -38.76 -8.96 12.27
N ILE A 823 -39.73 -9.06 11.53
CA ILE A 823 -40.98 -8.30 11.79
C ILE A 823 -41.67 -8.90 13.03
N GLY A 824 -42.31 -8.07 13.83
CA GLY A 824 -43.04 -8.52 15.02
C GLY A 824 -43.79 -7.35 15.67
N SER A 825 -44.20 -7.58 16.92
CA SER A 825 -44.88 -6.49 17.65
C SER A 825 -44.06 -6.05 18.87
N ALA A 826 -44.13 -4.71 19.17
CA ALA A 826 -43.46 -4.14 20.36
C ALA A 826 -44.16 -2.82 20.73
N PRO A 827 -44.03 -2.52 22.12
CA PRO A 827 -44.49 -1.15 22.42
C PRO A 827 -43.77 -0.11 21.55
N PRO A 828 -44.43 1.14 21.35
CA PRO A 828 -43.85 2.13 20.41
C PRO A 828 -42.42 2.50 20.80
N GLY A 829 -41.53 2.33 19.75
CA GLY A 829 -40.17 2.85 20.06
C GLY A 829 -39.09 1.82 19.71
N PHE A 830 -39.57 0.55 19.39
CA PHE A 830 -38.57 -0.53 19.13
C PHE A 830 -37.65 -0.15 17.97
N ASP A 831 -38.11 0.16 16.75
CA ASP A 831 -37.26 0.48 15.58
C ASP A 831 -36.55 1.83 15.77
N ALA A 832 -37.27 2.79 16.44
CA ALA A 832 -36.62 4.09 16.74
C ALA A 832 -35.45 3.92 17.71
N GLY A 833 -35.65 3.10 18.68
CA GLY A 833 -34.55 2.81 19.64
C GLY A 833 -33.36 2.14 18.95
N TRP A 834 -33.67 1.23 18.05
CA TRP A 834 -32.60 0.60 17.24
C TRP A 834 -31.80 1.64 16.46
N MET A 835 -32.48 2.62 15.92
CA MET A 835 -31.77 3.71 15.19
C MET A 835 -30.89 4.51 16.15
N LEU A 836 -31.37 4.70 17.31
CA LEU A 836 -30.59 5.50 18.28
C LEU A 836 -29.35 4.74 18.75
N ALA A 837 -29.49 3.49 18.89
CA ALA A 837 -28.32 2.69 19.28
C ALA A 837 -27.20 2.80 18.23
N HIS A 838 -27.54 2.73 17.01
CA HIS A 838 -26.52 2.90 15.95
C HIS A 838 -25.92 4.32 15.98
N ALA A 839 -26.76 5.32 16.20
CA ALA A 839 -26.24 6.71 16.28
C ALA A 839 -25.29 6.87 17.47
N ARG A 840 -25.53 6.11 18.51
CA ARG A 840 -24.69 6.23 19.72
C ARG A 840 -23.28 5.71 19.47
N ILE A 841 -23.17 4.84 18.63
CA ILE A 841 -21.78 4.33 18.42
C ILE A 841 -21.20 4.95 17.15
N GLY A 842 -21.87 5.92 16.60
CA GLY A 842 -21.28 6.78 15.55
C GLY A 842 -21.51 6.21 14.14
N VAL A 843 -22.47 5.23 14.06
CA VAL A 843 -22.63 4.62 12.71
C VAL A 843 -24.06 4.85 12.24
N GLY A 844 -24.80 5.72 12.88
CA GLY A 844 -26.22 6.00 12.50
C GLY A 844 -26.28 7.03 11.38
N VAL A 845 -27.53 7.09 10.79
CA VAL A 845 -27.78 7.99 9.64
C VAL A 845 -27.61 9.45 10.09
N ARG A 846 -27.92 9.79 11.37
CA ARG A 846 -27.71 11.11 12.00
C ARG A 846 -27.08 10.93 13.38
N SER A 847 -26.42 12.03 13.78
CA SER A 847 -25.84 11.95 15.13
C SER A 847 -26.93 11.79 16.21
N TYR A 848 -26.48 11.20 17.25
CA TYR A 848 -27.41 10.98 18.38
C TYR A 848 -28.11 12.28 18.77
N GLU A 849 -27.40 13.42 18.73
CA GLU A 849 -27.95 14.73 19.19
C GLU A 849 -28.98 15.27 18.20
N GLU A 850 -28.86 14.76 17.00
CA GLU A 850 -29.82 15.23 15.98
C GLU A 850 -31.07 14.34 15.95
N MET A 851 -30.91 13.09 16.34
CA MET A 851 -31.98 12.08 16.12
C MET A 851 -32.95 12.09 17.31
N LEU A 852 -32.46 12.26 18.43
CA LEU A 852 -33.30 12.09 19.63
C LEU A 852 -34.43 13.13 19.66
N PRO A 853 -34.19 14.42 19.40
CA PRO A 853 -35.30 15.40 19.48
C PRO A 853 -36.35 15.14 18.38
N VAL A 854 -35.94 14.69 17.25
CA VAL A 854 -36.88 14.45 16.13
C VAL A 854 -37.79 13.25 16.47
N LEU A 855 -37.19 12.22 17.00
CA LEU A 855 -38.01 11.04 17.33
C LEU A 855 -38.98 11.35 18.47
N VAL A 856 -38.46 12.17 19.41
CA VAL A 856 -39.39 12.62 20.48
C VAL A 856 -40.50 13.50 19.88
N GLY A 857 -40.13 14.41 19.00
CA GLY A 857 -41.11 15.24 18.29
C GLY A 857 -42.11 14.41 17.47
N ALA A 858 -41.69 13.21 17.13
CA ALA A 858 -42.54 12.36 16.28
C ALA A 858 -43.49 11.52 17.14
N GLY A 859 -43.42 11.75 18.47
CA GLY A 859 -44.48 11.16 19.32
C GLY A 859 -43.98 9.94 20.09
N PHE A 860 -42.63 9.61 20.02
CA PHE A 860 -42.11 8.46 20.81
C PHE A 860 -41.68 8.96 22.20
N SER A 861 -42.07 8.19 23.24
CA SER A 861 -41.76 8.60 24.63
C SER A 861 -40.28 8.38 24.96
N ARG A 862 -39.76 9.34 25.69
CA ARG A 862 -38.30 9.29 26.02
C ARG A 862 -37.97 8.05 26.84
N PRO A 863 -38.85 7.68 27.77
CA PRO A 863 -38.54 6.46 28.53
C PRO A 863 -38.51 5.21 27.64
N ASN A 864 -39.49 5.09 26.70
CA ASN A 864 -39.47 3.93 25.76
C ASN A 864 -38.24 3.97 24.83
N LEU A 865 -37.82 5.15 24.37
CA LEU A 865 -36.66 5.24 23.47
C LEU A 865 -35.38 4.83 24.22
N GLY A 866 -35.31 5.28 25.45
CA GLY A 866 -34.14 4.90 26.25
C GLY A 866 -34.06 3.37 26.46
N TRP A 867 -35.25 2.85 26.78
CA TRP A 867 -35.28 1.39 26.99
C TRP A 867 -34.88 0.64 25.72
N PHE A 868 -35.44 0.95 24.57
CA PHE A 868 -35.18 0.20 23.32
C PHE A 868 -33.79 0.55 22.76
N GLU A 869 -33.29 1.75 23.09
CA GLU A 869 -31.87 2.02 22.73
C GLU A 869 -30.93 1.07 23.47
N ALA A 870 -31.21 0.90 24.74
CA ALA A 870 -30.38 -0.03 25.53
C ALA A 870 -30.49 -1.47 24.97
N LEU A 871 -31.73 -1.83 24.69
CA LEU A 871 -31.89 -3.17 24.06
C LEU A 871 -31.16 -3.22 22.71
N GLY A 872 -31.17 -2.21 21.93
CA GLY A 872 -30.45 -2.15 20.64
C GLY A 872 -28.94 -2.30 20.82
N LEU A 873 -28.35 -1.63 21.85
CA LEU A 873 -26.88 -1.74 22.08
C LEU A 873 -26.50 -3.18 22.40
N LEU A 874 -27.38 -3.83 23.19
CA LEU A 874 -27.07 -5.24 23.50
C LEU A 874 -27.17 -6.11 22.24
N ARG A 875 -28.12 -5.76 21.42
CA ARG A 875 -28.21 -6.50 20.13
C ARG A 875 -26.93 -6.29 19.30
N LEU A 876 -26.44 -5.08 19.30
CA LEU A 876 -25.21 -4.81 18.51
C LEU A 876 -24.02 -5.58 19.11
N LEU A 877 -24.02 -5.65 20.43
CA LEU A 877 -22.94 -6.42 21.08
C LEU A 877 -23.03 -7.90 20.70
N PHE A 878 -24.23 -8.43 20.75
CA PHE A 878 -24.41 -9.84 20.31
C PHE A 878 -23.90 -10.04 18.88
N ARG A 879 -24.24 -9.12 17.99
CA ARG A 879 -23.79 -9.27 16.59
C ARG A 879 -22.26 -9.16 16.49
N ALA A 880 -21.70 -8.26 17.27
CA ALA A 880 -20.22 -8.06 17.21
C ALA A 880 -19.49 -9.32 17.70
N ARG A 881 -20.10 -10.15 18.54
CA ARG A 881 -19.43 -11.36 19.08
C ARG A 881 -19.59 -12.54 18.13
N SER A 882 -20.60 -12.51 17.34
CA SER A 882 -20.88 -13.65 16.44
C SER A 882 -20.07 -13.53 15.15
N LEU A 883 -19.19 -12.49 14.96
CA LEU A 883 -18.43 -12.32 13.71
C LEU A 883 -16.98 -12.75 13.92
N ALA A 884 -16.25 -13.63 13.01
CA ALA A 884 -14.88 -14.18 13.04
C ALA A 884 -13.84 -13.07 13.27
N SER A 885 -13.02 -13.03 14.40
CA SER A 885 -11.97 -12.25 15.08
C SER A 885 -10.85 -11.85 14.11
N ASP A 886 -10.96 -12.07 12.66
CA ASP A 886 -9.72 -11.80 11.91
C ASP A 886 -9.96 -10.68 10.90
N ASP A 887 -11.00 -9.70 11.10
CA ASP A 887 -11.21 -8.57 10.16
C ASP A 887 -11.08 -7.25 10.92
N ARG A 888 -9.96 -6.34 10.84
CA ARG A 888 -9.47 -5.12 11.51
C ARG A 888 -10.52 -4.01 11.49
N PRO A 889 -11.58 -3.85 10.54
CA PRO A 889 -12.67 -2.88 10.66
C PRO A 889 -13.75 -3.35 11.64
N TYR A 890 -13.74 -4.58 12.02
CA TYR A 890 -14.77 -5.15 12.90
C TYR A 890 -14.32 -5.12 14.37
N HIS A 891 -12.98 -4.91 14.50
CA HIS A 891 -12.43 -4.74 15.87
C HIS A 891 -12.76 -3.34 16.41
N ARG A 892 -12.77 -2.30 15.60
CA ARG A 892 -13.11 -0.93 16.02
C ARG A 892 -14.59 -0.82 16.39
N VAL A 893 -15.47 -1.39 15.60
CA VAL A 893 -16.93 -1.36 15.89
C VAL A 893 -17.23 -2.17 17.16
N ARG A 894 -16.45 -3.26 17.25
CA ARG A 894 -16.64 -4.08 18.48
C ARG A 894 -16.21 -3.29 19.73
N VAL A 895 -15.09 -2.59 19.63
CA VAL A 895 -14.62 -1.81 20.79
C VAL A 895 -15.60 -0.67 21.07
N ALA A 896 -16.10 -0.05 20.02
CA ALA A 896 -17.06 1.07 20.21
C ALA A 896 -18.35 0.57 20.87
N VAL A 897 -18.81 -0.60 20.42
CA VAL A 897 -20.08 -1.15 20.97
C VAL A 897 -19.86 -1.53 22.44
N GLU A 898 -18.67 -2.15 22.72
CA GLU A 898 -18.40 -2.53 24.13
C GLU A 898 -18.31 -1.30 25.04
N ARG A 899 -17.66 -0.33 24.52
CA ARG A 899 -17.56 0.92 25.29
C ARG A 899 -18.94 1.53 25.55
N ALA A 900 -19.74 1.62 24.49
CA ALA A 900 -21.08 2.24 24.64
C ALA A 900 -21.95 1.44 25.64
N VAL A 901 -21.87 0.10 25.54
CA VAL A 901 -22.61 -0.73 26.51
C VAL A 901 -22.13 -0.45 27.93
N TYR A 902 -20.83 -0.35 28.10
CA TYR A 902 -20.29 -0.05 29.44
C TYR A 902 -20.75 1.33 29.93
N GLU A 903 -20.64 2.30 29.10
CA GLU A 903 -21.03 3.67 29.50
C GLU A 903 -22.52 3.73 29.87
N CYS A 904 -23.29 3.01 29.04
CA CYS A 904 -24.74 3.03 29.34
C CYS A 904 -25.02 2.32 30.67
N ALA A 905 -24.35 1.26 30.92
CA ALA A 905 -24.51 0.53 32.20
C ALA A 905 -24.07 1.40 33.38
N GLU A 906 -23.01 2.20 33.19
CA GLU A 906 -22.56 3.11 34.28
C GLU A 906 -23.56 4.24 34.50
N ALA A 907 -24.03 4.75 33.47
CA ALA A 907 -24.95 5.91 33.61
C ALA A 907 -26.22 5.50 34.36
N VAL A 908 -26.57 4.26 34.29
CA VAL A 908 -27.89 3.88 34.85
C VAL A 908 -27.66 3.12 36.17
N ALA A 909 -26.29 2.69 36.57
CA ALA A 909 -25.95 2.14 37.90
C ALA A 909 -26.00 3.23 38.98
#